data_AF-A0A327KLG9-F1
#
_entry.id   AF-A0A327KLG9-F1
#
_cell.length_a   1.000
_cell.length_b   1.000
_cell.length_c   1.000
_cell.angle_alpha   90.00
_cell.angle_beta   90.00
_cell.angle_gamma   90.00
#
_symmetry.space_group_name_H-M   'P 1'
#
loop_
_entity.id
_entity.type
_entity.pdbx_description
1 polymer ?
#
loop_
_entity_poly.entity_id
_entity_poly.type
_entity_poly.pdbx_seq_one_letter_code
_entity_poly.pdbx_strand_id
1 'polypeptide(L)'
;MDVTTTTMRRFGDRAEIAFVPLYKLRPGNEAPAGSINVRKTDDPSELPPLKASIEAKGVLQSVLACSPDEGSELYLAIGNRRLRALRALLAEGRIADDFPVPTIILRGVTPADARAASLAENIERAPLHPVDRFEAFAELQADGRSADDIAAQFGLARREVNQSLALGALSPTIRAAWRNGQIGATIAQLYTLSPSHKVQDATFARMKKEGRANSDWALRSALKADDAAAQRSVEFVGLDAYEARGGKVTRDLFGTSHVVGDAKLAKAMADEKLLAECDRLIAEGWKWARPRDGVKDFWSYRTSDPKGKPTDDESAELARLRAIVEIGRGFHGGEPSEAEEAAAYTAEADIARLEAAIAARSYTPRQKAKAGCFVEVEDGGRLVIHYGRIDPADARKAEAEQKAKEKAKQGDDPESTDKPAGPAISNALAHRLSCQLTAAAAEAIDDDPELALSVALAALTAPPARWGDDRAVALKVSGMRAVRDPGEIGADEEEEFDGLLETFGSRSVKEQLRTLARFVGDALDFRVEHAARSPLLQTAGEEGRWAEVICNAIDPAAMNAALRKAFDAPDYFGAVSARLAAAAIVEMGHPPPRSMKKAEVVETAVRLAGETGWLPPELRTVHYDGPGGALRPIAEAAE
;
A
#
# COMPACT_ATOMS: atom_id res chain seq x y z
N MET A 1 32.99 41.22 15.14
CA MET A 1 33.56 41.67 16.44
C MET A 1 33.38 40.53 17.40
N ASP A 2 34.48 40.04 17.94
CA ASP A 2 34.53 38.83 18.76
C ASP A 2 33.75 39.07 20.07
N VAL A 3 32.81 38.18 20.42
CA VAL A 3 31.95 38.31 21.62
C VAL A 3 32.81 38.45 22.89
N THR A 4 33.98 37.81 22.86
CA THR A 4 35.09 37.93 23.82
C THR A 4 35.43 39.38 24.15
N THR A 5 35.44 40.29 23.17
CA THR A 5 35.81 41.70 23.36
C THR A 5 34.68 42.53 23.99
N THR A 6 33.42 42.22 23.71
CA THR A 6 32.26 42.94 24.27
C THR A 6 32.01 42.56 25.73
N THR A 7 32.19 41.29 26.09
CA THR A 7 32.11 40.81 27.48
C THR A 7 33.21 41.46 28.34
N MET A 8 34.44 41.58 27.84
CA MET A 8 35.57 42.19 28.57
C MET A 8 35.34 43.67 28.93
N ARG A 9 34.68 44.48 28.09
CA ARG A 9 34.41 45.90 28.40
C ARG A 9 33.46 46.11 29.59
N ARG A 10 32.58 45.15 29.88
CA ARG A 10 31.63 45.24 31.01
C ARG A 10 32.21 44.73 32.32
N PHE A 11 33.19 43.82 32.26
CA PHE A 11 33.85 43.26 33.45
C PHE A 11 35.16 43.97 33.84
N GLY A 12 35.73 44.82 32.96
CA GLY A 12 36.90 45.66 33.30
C GLY A 12 38.11 44.84 33.77
N ASP A 13 38.81 45.32 34.80
CA ASP A 13 39.99 44.67 35.42
C ASP A 13 39.68 43.31 36.10
N ARG A 14 38.43 42.83 36.04
CA ARG A 14 37.98 41.58 36.67
C ARG A 14 38.07 40.35 35.76
N ALA A 15 38.48 40.53 34.51
CA ALA A 15 38.65 39.44 33.53
C ALA A 15 40.14 39.17 33.26
N GLU A 16 40.60 37.97 33.59
CA GLU A 16 41.98 37.51 33.37
C GLU A 16 41.99 36.41 32.31
N ILE A 17 42.90 36.47 31.33
CA ILE A 17 43.10 35.42 30.32
C ILE A 17 44.34 34.62 30.71
N ALA A 18 44.18 33.32 30.95
CA ALA A 18 45.27 32.44 31.30
C ALA A 18 45.07 31.03 30.73
N PHE A 19 46.17 30.28 30.62
CA PHE A 19 46.10 28.83 30.45
C PHE A 19 46.00 28.18 31.82
N VAL A 20 44.86 27.56 32.11
CA VAL A 20 44.58 26.92 33.39
C VAL A 20 44.75 25.41 33.24
N PRO A 21 45.53 24.74 34.11
CA PRO A 21 45.62 23.28 34.12
C PRO A 21 44.24 22.63 34.32
N LEU A 22 43.95 21.57 33.55
CA LEU A 22 42.65 20.89 33.55
C LEU A 22 42.18 20.49 34.96
N TYR A 23 43.06 20.01 35.83
CA TYR A 23 42.72 19.62 37.20
C TYR A 23 42.15 20.75 38.07
N LYS A 24 42.36 22.03 37.72
CA LYS A 24 41.81 23.18 38.46
C LYS A 24 40.40 23.56 38.00
N LEU A 25 39.91 22.98 36.90
CA LEU A 25 38.60 23.29 36.33
C LEU A 25 37.53 22.32 36.82
N ARG A 26 36.37 22.88 37.18
CA ARG A 26 35.17 22.20 37.65
C ARG A 26 33.96 22.59 36.79
N PRO A 27 32.99 21.70 36.60
CA PRO A 27 31.83 21.98 35.79
C PRO A 27 30.89 22.91 36.58
N GLY A 28 30.19 23.79 35.86
CA GLY A 28 29.39 24.85 36.46
C GLY A 28 28.16 24.37 37.23
N ASN A 29 27.72 23.14 37.01
CA ASN A 29 26.65 22.50 37.79
C ASN A 29 27.06 22.18 39.23
N GLU A 30 28.37 22.07 39.51
CA GLU A 30 28.94 21.79 40.83
C GLU A 30 29.30 23.07 41.61
N ALA A 31 28.95 24.26 41.09
CA ALA A 31 29.29 25.52 41.74
C ALA A 31 28.61 25.66 43.13
N PRO A 32 29.34 26.05 44.21
CA PRO A 32 28.84 26.08 45.59
C PRO A 32 27.60 26.95 45.81
N ALA A 33 27.47 28.04 45.04
CA ALA A 33 26.35 28.98 45.11
C ALA A 33 25.21 28.67 44.12
N GLY A 34 25.11 27.39 43.71
CA GLY A 34 24.13 26.87 42.77
C GLY A 34 24.60 26.88 41.31
N SER A 35 24.06 25.96 40.51
CA SER A 35 24.47 25.74 39.12
C SER A 35 24.59 27.04 38.33
N ILE A 36 25.76 27.29 37.73
CA ILE A 36 26.02 28.42 36.85
C ILE A 36 25.92 28.05 35.36
N ASN A 37 25.77 26.76 35.06
CA ASN A 37 25.49 26.26 33.71
C ASN A 37 23.98 26.16 33.50
N VAL A 38 23.47 26.77 32.42
CA VAL A 38 22.04 26.71 32.06
C VAL A 38 21.66 25.43 31.31
N ARG A 39 22.62 24.76 30.67
CA ARG A 39 22.38 23.50 29.97
C ARG A 39 22.27 22.36 30.97
N LYS A 40 21.09 21.76 31.07
CA LYS A 40 20.79 20.62 31.97
C LYS A 40 20.86 19.26 31.27
N THR A 41 20.55 19.22 29.98
CA THR A 41 20.55 18.01 29.18
C THR A 41 21.73 18.01 28.24
N ASP A 42 22.46 16.91 28.23
CA ASP A 42 23.60 16.69 27.37
C ASP A 42 23.27 15.62 26.34
N ASP A 43 23.67 15.85 25.10
CA ASP A 43 23.58 14.87 24.02
C ASP A 43 24.90 14.10 23.93
N PRO A 44 24.92 12.78 24.21
CA PRO A 44 26.13 11.96 24.10
C PRO A 44 26.76 11.97 22.70
N SER A 45 25.96 12.17 21.64
CA SER A 45 26.44 12.19 20.25
C SER A 45 27.33 13.40 19.94
N GLU A 46 27.24 14.47 20.74
CA GLU A 46 28.04 15.68 20.57
C GLU A 46 29.48 15.56 21.12
N LEU A 47 29.77 14.53 21.92
CA LEU A 47 31.06 14.37 22.59
C LEU A 47 32.18 13.86 21.67
N PRO A 48 31.99 12.82 20.83
CA PRO A 48 33.04 12.33 19.95
C PRO A 48 33.58 13.37 18.96
N PRO A 49 32.76 14.19 18.27
CA PRO A 49 33.25 15.25 17.40
C PRO A 49 34.10 16.29 18.14
N LEU A 50 33.70 16.64 19.37
CA LEU A 50 34.42 17.64 20.17
C LEU A 50 35.76 17.11 20.67
N LYS A 51 35.83 15.84 21.06
CA LYS A 51 37.09 15.16 21.41
C LYS A 51 38.05 15.16 20.22
N ALA A 52 37.62 14.65 19.08
CA ALA A 52 38.44 14.59 17.87
C ALA A 52 38.99 15.98 17.48
N SER A 53 38.14 17.01 17.54
CA SER A 53 38.55 18.40 17.29
C SER A 53 39.62 18.89 18.27
N ILE A 54 39.46 18.63 19.57
CA ILE A 54 40.43 19.01 20.62
C ILE A 54 41.77 18.31 20.41
N GLU A 55 41.78 17.04 20.02
CA GLU A 55 43.04 16.33 19.79
C GLU A 55 43.73 16.78 18.52
N ALA A 56 42.96 17.05 17.47
CA ALA A 56 43.51 17.48 16.20
C ALA A 56 44.00 18.93 16.21
N LYS A 57 43.33 19.83 16.97
CA LYS A 57 43.51 21.29 16.87
C LYS A 57 43.71 22.00 18.21
N GLY A 58 43.62 21.29 19.33
CA GLY A 58 43.58 21.89 20.66
C GLY A 58 42.23 22.57 20.96
N VAL A 59 42.18 23.30 22.07
CA VAL A 59 40.97 24.02 22.48
C VAL A 59 40.87 25.35 21.73
N LEU A 60 40.05 25.38 20.67
CA LEU A 60 39.93 26.53 19.75
C LEU A 60 39.19 27.76 20.34
N GLN A 61 38.33 27.56 21.33
CA GLN A 61 37.58 28.64 21.98
C GLN A 61 37.79 28.53 23.48
N SER A 62 38.23 29.64 24.10
CA SER A 62 38.45 29.74 25.53
C SER A 62 37.20 29.38 26.33
N VAL A 63 37.39 28.74 27.48
CA VAL A 63 36.30 28.50 28.45
C VAL A 63 36.16 29.71 29.36
N LEU A 64 34.95 29.96 29.88
CA LEU A 64 34.71 31.05 30.83
C LEU A 64 34.49 30.45 32.22
N ALA A 65 35.38 30.78 33.14
CA ALA A 65 35.36 30.31 34.51
C ALA A 65 35.07 31.44 35.49
N CYS A 66 34.39 31.12 36.59
CA CYS A 66 34.18 32.01 37.71
C CYS A 66 34.86 31.41 38.95
N SER A 67 35.43 32.28 39.78
CA SER A 67 36.02 31.89 41.06
C SER A 67 35.18 32.51 42.19
N PRO A 68 34.65 31.72 43.14
CA PRO A 68 33.96 32.26 44.30
C PRO A 68 34.90 33.03 45.24
N ASP A 69 36.16 32.59 45.40
CA ASP A 69 37.16 33.21 46.29
C ASP A 69 38.58 33.16 45.68
N GLU A 70 39.46 34.11 46.01
CA GLU A 70 40.87 34.09 45.56
C GLU A 70 41.62 32.86 46.09
N GLY A 71 41.94 31.91 45.20
CA GLY A 71 42.66 30.67 45.51
C GLY A 71 41.83 29.38 45.42
N SER A 72 40.53 29.48 45.09
CA SER A 72 39.59 28.36 44.99
C SER A 72 39.58 27.64 43.62
N GLU A 73 38.91 26.47 43.56
CA GLU A 73 38.60 25.78 42.31
C GLU A 73 37.80 26.69 41.35
N LEU A 74 38.03 26.54 40.03
CA LEU A 74 37.41 27.37 39.01
C LEU A 74 36.21 26.65 38.39
N TYR A 75 35.02 27.25 38.47
CA TYR A 75 33.78 26.66 37.94
C TYR A 75 33.42 27.28 36.58
N LEU A 76 33.12 26.44 35.58
CA LEU A 76 32.83 26.91 34.23
C LEU A 76 31.40 27.42 34.07
N ALA A 77 31.23 28.69 33.69
CA ALA A 77 29.94 29.21 33.22
C ALA A 77 29.72 28.90 31.73
N ILE A 78 30.78 28.98 30.90
CA ILE A 78 30.77 28.67 29.46
C ILE A 78 31.86 27.64 29.16
N GLY A 79 31.57 26.67 28.29
CA GLY A 79 32.54 25.64 27.89
C GLY A 79 32.43 24.32 28.64
N ASN A 80 31.34 24.07 29.37
CA ASN A 80 31.10 22.81 30.07
C ASN A 80 31.17 21.56 29.16
N ARG A 81 30.77 21.68 27.88
CA ARG A 81 30.96 20.62 26.87
C ARG A 81 32.43 20.32 26.60
N ARG A 82 33.28 21.35 26.52
CA ARG A 82 34.73 21.21 26.30
C ARG A 82 35.40 20.57 27.49
N LEU A 83 35.02 20.96 28.71
CA LEU A 83 35.52 20.33 29.93
C LEU A 83 35.20 18.83 29.97
N ARG A 84 33.99 18.43 29.58
CA ARG A 84 33.63 17.01 29.48
C ARG A 84 34.45 16.26 28.43
N ALA A 85 34.66 16.85 27.25
CA ALA A 85 35.53 16.26 26.22
C ALA A 85 36.98 16.10 26.70
N LEU A 86 37.54 17.13 27.36
CA LEU A 86 38.87 17.07 27.96
C LEU A 86 38.96 16.00 29.05
N ARG A 87 37.99 15.92 29.96
CA ARG A 87 37.94 14.87 30.99
C ARG A 87 37.82 13.46 30.41
N ALA A 88 37.05 13.29 29.32
CA ALA A 88 36.97 12.02 28.63
C ALA A 88 38.32 11.64 27.97
N LEU A 89 39.01 12.60 27.35
CA LEU A 89 40.35 12.38 26.80
C LEU A 89 41.38 12.05 27.89
N LEU A 90 41.29 12.68 29.06
CA LEU A 90 42.12 12.38 30.22
C LEU A 90 41.87 10.95 30.74
N ALA A 91 40.60 10.57 30.88
CA ALA A 91 40.22 9.22 31.31
C ALA A 91 40.70 8.14 30.33
N GLU A 92 40.77 8.46 29.04
CA GLU A 92 41.33 7.61 27.99
C GLU A 92 42.87 7.64 27.92
N GLY A 93 43.54 8.45 28.76
CA GLY A 93 44.99 8.59 28.78
C GLY A 93 45.57 9.33 27.57
N ARG A 94 44.74 10.06 26.82
CA ARG A 94 45.13 10.76 25.58
C ARG A 94 45.67 12.17 25.85
N ILE A 95 45.36 12.74 27.01
CA ILE A 95 45.92 14.00 27.52
C ILE A 95 46.30 13.85 28.99
N ALA A 96 47.19 14.71 29.49
CA ALA A 96 47.58 14.76 30.89
C ALA A 96 46.62 15.63 31.74
N ASP A 97 46.62 15.42 33.06
CA ASP A 97 45.73 16.15 33.99
C ASP A 97 46.10 17.64 34.14
N ASP A 98 47.33 18.00 33.78
CA ASP A 98 47.84 19.38 33.72
C ASP A 98 47.67 20.05 32.34
N PHE A 99 46.94 19.42 31.41
CA PHE A 99 46.72 19.94 30.06
C PHE A 99 46.26 21.42 30.11
N PRO A 100 46.96 22.33 29.41
CA PRO A 100 46.69 23.76 29.50
C PRO A 100 45.42 24.15 28.73
N VAL A 101 44.40 24.62 29.46
CA VAL A 101 43.11 25.03 28.87
C VAL A 101 43.04 26.56 28.79
N PRO A 102 42.87 27.16 27.60
CA PRO A 102 42.68 28.60 27.47
C PRO A 102 41.38 29.00 28.17
N THR A 103 41.51 29.86 29.18
CA THR A 103 40.44 30.19 30.12
C THR A 103 40.36 31.69 30.36
N ILE A 104 39.14 32.23 30.32
CA ILE A 104 38.80 33.57 30.78
C ILE A 104 38.26 33.43 32.20
N ILE A 105 39.00 33.96 33.17
CA ILE A 105 38.66 33.92 34.59
C ILE A 105 37.97 35.22 34.95
N LEU A 106 36.71 35.12 35.38
CA LEU A 106 35.96 36.24 35.94
C LEU A 106 36.06 36.23 37.47
N ARG A 107 36.62 37.31 38.03
CA ARG A 107 36.73 37.52 39.48
C ARG A 107 35.63 38.44 39.99
N GLY A 108 35.10 38.17 41.18
CA GLY A 108 34.09 39.04 41.81
C GLY A 108 32.78 39.19 41.01
N VAL A 109 32.36 38.11 40.34
CA VAL A 109 31.11 38.03 39.57
C VAL A 109 30.11 37.17 40.34
N THR A 110 28.85 37.61 40.40
CA THR A 110 27.83 36.84 41.12
C THR A 110 27.45 35.58 40.35
N PRO A 111 27.00 34.51 41.03
CA PRO A 111 26.48 33.31 40.36
C PRO A 111 25.33 33.60 39.39
N ALA A 112 24.54 34.65 39.66
CA ALA A 112 23.45 35.09 38.78
C ALA A 112 23.99 35.68 37.47
N ASP A 113 25.04 36.50 37.54
CA ASP A 113 25.69 37.08 36.37
C ASP A 113 26.38 35.99 35.51
N ALA A 114 27.01 35.02 36.16
CA ALA A 114 27.62 33.86 35.49
C ALA A 114 26.57 33.02 34.75
N ARG A 115 25.41 32.76 35.38
CA ARG A 115 24.26 32.11 34.72
C ARG A 115 23.75 32.92 33.53
N ALA A 116 23.61 34.24 33.68
CA ALA A 116 23.13 35.11 32.61
C ALA A 116 24.09 35.10 31.42
N ALA A 117 25.41 35.10 31.65
CA ALA A 117 26.42 34.95 30.60
C ALA A 117 26.32 33.58 29.89
N SER A 118 26.12 32.50 30.65
CA SER A 118 25.89 31.15 30.11
C SER A 118 24.63 31.09 29.22
N LEU A 119 23.55 31.75 29.63
CA LEU A 119 22.31 31.84 28.84
C LEU A 119 22.51 32.65 27.56
N ALA A 120 23.14 33.82 27.67
CA ALA A 120 23.39 34.69 26.53
C ALA A 120 24.21 33.98 25.44
N GLU A 121 25.29 33.28 25.80
CA GLU A 121 26.10 32.51 24.84
C GLU A 121 25.27 31.45 24.12
N ASN A 122 24.38 30.75 24.82
CA ASN A 122 23.54 29.72 24.20
C ASN A 122 22.48 30.32 23.26
N ILE A 123 21.96 31.51 23.55
CA ILE A 123 20.98 32.22 22.70
C ILE A 123 21.65 32.84 21.47
N GLU A 124 22.83 33.44 21.65
CA GLU A 124 23.56 34.12 20.58
C GLU A 124 24.24 33.15 19.59
N ARG A 125 24.34 31.87 19.95
CA ARG A 125 24.94 30.83 19.10
C ARG A 125 24.06 30.51 17.88
N ALA A 126 24.28 31.22 16.79
CA ALA A 126 23.72 30.88 15.49
C ALA A 126 24.50 29.71 14.86
N PRO A 127 23.87 28.52 14.66
CA PRO A 127 24.52 27.44 13.95
C PRO A 127 24.75 27.82 12.48
N LEU A 128 25.83 27.31 11.90
CA LEU A 128 26.07 27.43 10.47
C LEU A 128 24.91 26.78 9.69
N HIS A 129 24.50 27.38 8.57
CA HIS A 129 23.48 26.77 7.73
C HIS A 129 23.99 25.40 7.21
N PRO A 130 23.15 24.35 7.15
CA PRO A 130 23.59 23.01 6.74
C PRO A 130 24.34 23.00 5.40
N VAL A 131 23.83 23.75 4.40
CA VAL A 131 24.47 23.87 3.07
C VAL A 131 25.90 24.39 3.18
N ASP A 132 26.15 25.42 3.98
CA ASP A 132 27.49 26.02 4.11
C ASP A 132 28.46 25.02 4.76
N ARG A 133 27.97 24.21 5.72
CA ARG A 133 28.75 23.12 6.31
C ARG A 133 29.10 22.06 5.26
N PHE A 134 28.17 21.68 4.39
CA PHE A 134 28.41 20.67 3.36
C PHE A 134 29.35 21.18 2.26
N GLU A 135 29.22 22.45 1.85
CA GLU A 135 30.16 23.10 0.93
C GLU A 135 31.58 23.09 1.51
N ALA A 136 31.75 23.43 2.79
CA ALA A 136 33.05 23.38 3.45
C ALA A 136 33.68 21.97 3.46
N PHE A 137 32.87 20.91 3.63
CA PHE A 137 33.38 19.54 3.52
C PHE A 137 33.81 19.19 2.09
N ALA A 138 33.03 19.60 1.08
CA ALA A 138 33.36 19.39 -0.32
C ALA A 138 34.65 20.15 -0.72
N GLU A 139 34.85 21.36 -0.19
CA GLU A 139 36.09 22.13 -0.37
C GLU A 139 37.30 21.41 0.25
N LEU A 140 37.18 20.90 1.47
CA LEU A 140 38.26 20.10 2.10
C LEU A 140 38.64 18.87 1.26
N GLN A 141 37.65 18.22 0.63
CA GLN A 141 37.91 17.10 -0.28
C GLN A 141 38.60 17.58 -1.57
N ALA A 142 38.17 18.72 -2.13
CA ALA A 142 38.80 19.32 -3.29
C ALA A 142 40.27 19.73 -3.03
N ASP A 143 40.58 20.13 -1.79
CA ASP A 143 41.94 20.41 -1.31
C ASP A 143 42.80 19.13 -1.09
N GLY A 144 42.25 17.95 -1.40
CA GLY A 144 42.98 16.68 -1.37
C GLY A 144 42.87 15.89 -0.07
N ARG A 145 42.00 16.27 0.87
CA ARG A 145 41.72 15.46 2.07
C ARG A 145 40.86 14.24 1.69
N SER A 146 41.23 13.06 2.18
CA SER A 146 40.39 11.88 2.02
C SER A 146 39.18 11.93 2.95
N ALA A 147 38.12 11.17 2.62
CA ALA A 147 36.95 11.06 3.49
C ALA A 147 37.31 10.49 4.88
N ASP A 148 38.32 9.62 4.95
CA ASP A 148 38.80 9.04 6.21
C ASP A 148 39.57 10.08 7.05
N ASP A 149 40.35 10.96 6.41
CA ASP A 149 41.02 12.08 7.09
C ASP A 149 40.00 13.08 7.65
N ILE A 150 38.96 13.40 6.88
CA ILE A 150 37.88 14.29 7.30
C ILE A 150 37.12 13.65 8.48
N ALA A 151 36.79 12.36 8.39
CA ALA A 151 36.13 11.63 9.47
C ALA A 151 36.94 11.69 10.78
N ALA A 152 38.24 11.41 10.71
CA ALA A 152 39.13 11.46 11.85
C ALA A 152 39.26 12.88 12.42
N GLN A 153 39.41 13.89 11.57
CA GLN A 153 39.61 15.28 11.98
C GLN A 153 38.38 15.88 12.67
N PHE A 154 37.18 15.50 12.25
CA PHE A 154 35.92 16.06 12.77
C PHE A 154 35.17 15.10 13.70
N GLY A 155 35.70 13.89 13.94
CA GLY A 155 35.09 12.86 14.79
C GLY A 155 33.73 12.39 14.29
N LEU A 156 33.58 12.29 12.97
CA LEU A 156 32.36 11.84 12.28
C LEU A 156 32.54 10.42 11.79
N ALA A 157 31.44 9.67 11.66
CA ALA A 157 31.48 8.38 10.98
C ALA A 157 31.72 8.59 9.48
N ARG A 158 32.43 7.64 8.84
CA ARG A 158 32.71 7.69 7.40
C ARG A 158 31.45 7.87 6.55
N ARG A 159 30.34 7.25 6.96
CA ARG A 159 29.02 7.40 6.32
C ARG A 159 28.54 8.86 6.34
N GLU A 160 28.65 9.53 7.48
CA GLU A 160 28.21 10.93 7.65
C GLU A 160 29.06 11.88 6.80
N VAL A 161 30.36 11.61 6.68
CA VAL A 161 31.25 12.37 5.79
C VAL A 161 30.85 12.17 4.34
N ASN A 162 30.64 10.94 3.89
CA ASN A 162 30.22 10.66 2.51
C ASN A 162 28.88 11.34 2.16
N GLN A 163 27.92 11.31 3.09
CA GLN A 163 26.65 12.03 2.95
C GLN A 163 26.86 13.56 2.85
N SER A 164 27.71 14.11 3.71
CA SER A 164 28.05 15.54 3.70
C SER A 164 28.71 15.96 2.39
N LEU A 165 29.63 15.16 1.88
CA LEU A 165 30.30 15.38 0.60
C LEU A 165 29.32 15.32 -0.58
N ALA A 166 28.39 14.36 -0.58
CA ALA A 166 27.37 14.25 -1.62
C ALA A 166 26.44 15.47 -1.67
N LEU A 167 26.01 15.97 -0.51
CA LEU A 167 25.20 17.20 -0.41
C LEU A 167 26.01 18.45 -0.80
N GLY A 168 27.28 18.51 -0.41
CA GLY A 168 28.21 19.57 -0.79
C GLY A 168 28.57 19.56 -2.27
N ALA A 169 28.40 18.43 -2.95
CA ALA A 169 28.62 18.26 -4.38
C ALA A 169 27.36 18.49 -5.24
N LEU A 170 26.18 18.78 -4.65
CA LEU A 170 24.99 19.17 -5.41
C LEU A 170 25.25 20.43 -6.26
N SER A 171 24.47 20.62 -7.33
CA SER A 171 24.64 21.81 -8.18
C SER A 171 24.45 23.10 -7.37
N PRO A 172 25.14 24.20 -7.74
CA PRO A 172 24.94 25.49 -7.07
C PRO A 172 23.47 25.93 -7.03
N THR A 173 22.69 25.61 -8.07
CA THR A 173 21.25 25.89 -8.16
C THR A 173 20.46 25.18 -7.06
N ILE A 174 20.68 23.88 -6.85
CA ILE A 174 19.99 23.10 -5.82
C ILE A 174 20.39 23.59 -4.42
N ARG A 175 21.68 23.85 -4.19
CA ARG A 175 22.18 24.37 -2.90
C ARG A 175 21.60 25.74 -2.58
N ALA A 176 21.49 26.63 -3.57
CA ALA A 176 20.83 27.93 -3.42
C ALA A 176 19.33 27.79 -3.14
N ALA A 177 18.64 26.89 -3.83
CA ALA A 177 17.22 26.61 -3.59
C ALA A 177 16.98 26.13 -2.15
N TRP A 178 17.85 25.25 -1.64
CA TRP A 178 17.77 24.80 -0.25
C TRP A 178 18.04 25.94 0.74
N ARG A 179 19.11 26.73 0.51
CA ARG A 179 19.46 27.89 1.35
C ARG A 179 18.33 28.92 1.43
N ASN A 180 17.60 29.11 0.34
CA ASN A 180 16.48 30.05 0.26
C ASN A 180 15.13 29.46 0.73
N GLY A 181 15.12 28.23 1.27
CA GLY A 181 13.91 27.55 1.73
C GLY A 181 12.95 27.14 0.61
N GLN A 182 13.38 27.15 -0.65
CA GLN A 182 12.57 26.71 -1.79
C GLN A 182 12.43 25.18 -1.82
N ILE A 183 13.41 24.46 -1.29
CA ILE A 183 13.37 23.01 -1.07
C ILE A 183 13.82 22.65 0.34
N GLY A 184 13.23 21.59 0.90
CA GLY A 184 13.66 21.02 2.19
C GLY A 184 14.85 20.06 2.08
N ALA A 185 15.36 19.62 3.24
CA ALA A 185 16.51 18.72 3.33
C ALA A 185 16.28 17.37 2.62
N THR A 186 15.10 16.76 2.77
CA THR A 186 14.73 15.50 2.12
C THR A 186 14.82 15.60 0.60
N ILE A 187 14.35 16.70 0.04
CA ILE A 187 14.38 16.95 -1.41
C ILE A 187 15.82 17.18 -1.91
N ALA A 188 16.63 17.92 -1.15
CA ALA A 188 18.05 18.09 -1.46
C ALA A 188 18.80 16.75 -1.48
N GLN A 189 18.51 15.85 -0.52
CA GLN A 189 19.08 14.50 -0.48
C GLN A 189 18.74 13.69 -1.73
N LEU A 190 17.50 13.77 -2.25
CA LEU A 190 17.12 13.07 -3.48
C LEU A 190 17.92 13.51 -4.70
N TYR A 191 18.27 14.79 -4.82
CA TYR A 191 19.10 15.25 -5.94
C TYR A 191 20.50 14.61 -5.96
N THR A 192 20.98 14.05 -4.84
CA THR A 192 22.25 13.29 -4.80
C THR A 192 22.20 12.00 -5.62
N LEU A 193 20.99 11.49 -5.94
CA LEU A 193 20.79 10.33 -6.82
C LEU A 193 21.11 10.61 -8.29
N SER A 194 21.23 11.88 -8.67
CA SER A 194 21.66 12.30 -10.01
C SER A 194 23.06 12.92 -9.95
N PRO A 195 24.13 12.24 -10.39
CA PRO A 195 25.48 12.80 -10.35
C PRO A 195 25.70 13.98 -11.32
N SER A 196 24.81 14.18 -12.29
CA SER A 196 24.94 15.27 -13.28
C SER A 196 24.23 16.54 -12.80
N HIS A 197 24.99 17.63 -12.60
CA HIS A 197 24.42 18.96 -12.31
C HIS A 197 23.43 19.43 -13.37
N LYS A 198 23.69 19.15 -14.65
CA LYS A 198 22.78 19.49 -15.75
C LYS A 198 21.41 18.81 -15.60
N VAL A 199 21.40 17.54 -15.18
CA VAL A 199 20.15 16.79 -14.94
C VAL A 199 19.46 17.31 -13.68
N GLN A 200 20.21 17.60 -12.61
CA GLN A 200 19.67 18.20 -11.39
C GLN A 200 18.96 19.53 -11.71
N ASP A 201 19.65 20.45 -12.39
CA ASP A 201 19.13 21.78 -12.73
C ASP A 201 17.90 21.70 -13.66
N ALA A 202 17.95 20.85 -14.69
CA ALA A 202 16.82 20.66 -15.60
C ALA A 202 15.60 20.03 -14.89
N THR A 203 15.85 19.07 -13.99
CA THR A 203 14.79 18.42 -13.21
C THR A 203 14.16 19.40 -12.24
N PHE A 204 14.97 20.20 -11.54
CA PHE A 204 14.49 21.23 -10.63
C PHE A 204 13.68 22.31 -11.34
N ALA A 205 14.16 22.79 -12.50
CA ALA A 205 13.43 23.76 -13.31
C ALA A 205 12.05 23.22 -13.75
N ARG A 206 11.98 21.96 -14.20
CA ARG A 206 10.73 21.28 -14.53
C ARG A 206 9.81 21.17 -13.31
N MET A 207 10.32 20.63 -12.21
CA MET A 207 9.54 20.43 -10.97
C MET A 207 8.99 21.75 -10.41
N LYS A 208 9.78 22.82 -10.47
CA LYS A 208 9.34 24.15 -10.07
C LYS A 208 8.21 24.67 -10.96
N LYS A 209 8.30 24.48 -12.29
CA LYS A 209 7.25 24.86 -13.24
C LYS A 209 5.94 24.11 -12.99
N GLU A 210 6.01 22.85 -12.57
CA GLU A 210 4.86 22.00 -12.26
C GLU A 210 4.28 22.22 -10.86
N GLY A 211 4.86 23.11 -10.04
CA GLY A 211 4.45 23.30 -8.64
C GLY A 211 4.80 22.13 -7.71
N ARG A 212 5.70 21.24 -8.15
CA ARG A 212 6.07 19.97 -7.48
C ARG A 212 7.50 19.95 -6.94
N ALA A 213 8.16 21.10 -6.83
CA ALA A 213 9.55 21.21 -6.36
C ALA A 213 9.80 20.59 -4.97
N ASN A 214 8.78 20.49 -4.12
CA ASN A 214 8.85 19.87 -2.79
C ASN A 214 8.19 18.48 -2.71
N SER A 215 7.82 17.87 -3.82
CA SER A 215 7.22 16.54 -3.83
C SER A 215 8.31 15.47 -3.90
N ASP A 216 8.49 14.71 -2.82
CA ASP A 216 9.40 13.56 -2.74
C ASP A 216 9.06 12.54 -3.85
N TRP A 217 7.81 12.10 -3.90
CA TRP A 217 7.32 11.13 -4.88
C TRP A 217 7.57 11.57 -6.33
N ALA A 218 7.21 12.81 -6.68
CA ALA A 218 7.40 13.29 -8.05
C ALA A 218 8.88 13.37 -8.43
N LEU A 219 9.75 13.75 -7.48
CA LEU A 219 11.19 13.81 -7.72
C LEU A 219 11.81 12.43 -7.87
N ARG A 220 11.43 11.44 -7.04
CA ARG A 220 11.88 10.05 -7.21
C ARG A 220 11.53 9.50 -8.58
N SER A 221 10.29 9.71 -9.02
CA SER A 221 9.82 9.32 -10.35
C SER A 221 10.62 10.00 -11.47
N ALA A 222 10.85 11.30 -11.35
CA ALA A 222 11.65 12.05 -12.31
C ALA A 222 13.11 11.62 -12.40
N LEU A 223 13.70 11.20 -11.29
CA LEU A 223 15.06 10.71 -11.21
C LEU A 223 15.16 9.20 -11.50
N LYS A 224 14.02 8.53 -11.74
CA LYS A 224 13.91 7.07 -11.90
C LYS A 224 14.47 6.28 -10.71
N ALA A 225 14.34 6.86 -9.52
CA ALA A 225 14.73 6.22 -8.26
C ALA A 225 13.70 5.19 -7.77
N ASP A 226 12.53 5.17 -8.39
CA ASP A 226 11.39 4.27 -8.14
C ASP A 226 11.15 3.30 -9.31
N ASP A 227 12.11 3.14 -10.24
CA ASP A 227 11.99 2.19 -11.35
C ASP A 227 12.14 0.75 -10.82
N ALA A 228 11.05 0.24 -10.25
CA ALA A 228 10.99 -1.07 -9.64
C ALA A 228 11.33 -2.19 -10.62
N ALA A 229 11.03 -2.02 -11.92
CA ALA A 229 11.38 -2.99 -12.94
C ALA A 229 12.90 -3.07 -13.16
N ALA A 230 13.58 -1.92 -13.21
CA ALA A 230 15.03 -1.87 -13.30
C ALA A 230 15.70 -2.41 -12.03
N GLN A 231 15.19 -2.05 -10.84
CA GLN A 231 15.70 -2.55 -9.57
C GLN A 231 15.57 -4.08 -9.47
N ARG A 232 14.38 -4.63 -9.73
CA ARG A 232 14.16 -6.09 -9.80
C ARG A 232 15.13 -6.78 -10.77
N SER A 233 15.38 -6.17 -11.92
CA SER A 233 16.30 -6.73 -12.92
C SER A 233 17.74 -6.79 -12.40
N VAL A 234 18.22 -5.72 -11.75
CA VAL A 234 19.57 -5.70 -11.16
C VAL A 234 19.69 -6.65 -9.97
N GLU A 235 18.68 -6.73 -9.11
CA GLU A 235 18.65 -7.67 -7.99
C GLU A 235 18.68 -9.13 -8.46
N PHE A 236 17.91 -9.45 -9.50
CA PHE A 236 17.89 -10.80 -10.06
C PHE A 236 19.20 -11.19 -10.75
N VAL A 237 19.79 -10.26 -11.51
CA VAL A 237 21.05 -10.50 -12.21
C VAL A 237 22.24 -10.51 -11.23
N GLY A 238 22.16 -9.72 -10.17
CA GLY A 238 23.23 -9.43 -9.23
C GLY A 238 23.99 -8.16 -9.62
N LEU A 239 24.28 -7.32 -8.63
CA LEU A 239 24.96 -6.03 -8.83
C LEU A 239 26.34 -6.21 -9.48
N ASP A 240 27.16 -7.15 -8.98
CA ASP A 240 28.50 -7.39 -9.50
C ASP A 240 28.48 -7.82 -10.97
N ALA A 241 27.51 -8.63 -11.37
CA ALA A 241 27.34 -9.08 -12.75
C ALA A 241 26.87 -7.92 -13.65
N TYR A 242 25.99 -7.05 -13.15
CA TYR A 242 25.54 -5.86 -13.85
C TYR A 242 26.68 -4.86 -14.07
N GLU A 243 27.47 -4.57 -13.03
CA GLU A 243 28.63 -3.69 -13.10
C GLU A 243 29.73 -4.27 -14.01
N ALA A 244 29.95 -5.59 -14.00
CA ALA A 244 30.90 -6.25 -14.89
C ALA A 244 30.55 -6.10 -16.38
N ARG A 245 29.27 -5.91 -16.73
CA ARG A 245 28.81 -5.58 -18.09
C ARG A 245 28.73 -4.07 -18.37
N GLY A 246 29.31 -3.25 -17.50
CA GLY A 246 29.36 -1.79 -17.65
C GLY A 246 28.14 -1.06 -17.11
N GLY A 247 27.25 -1.75 -16.38
CA GLY A 247 26.14 -1.16 -15.67
C GLY A 247 26.62 -0.18 -14.59
N LYS A 248 25.82 0.86 -14.31
CA LYS A 248 26.12 1.85 -13.28
C LYS A 248 24.94 1.98 -12.34
N VAL A 249 25.22 1.98 -11.03
CA VAL A 249 24.20 2.21 -9.99
C VAL A 249 24.60 3.41 -9.16
N THR A 250 23.71 4.39 -9.05
CA THR A 250 23.86 5.45 -8.05
C THR A 250 23.21 4.97 -6.76
N ARG A 251 24.04 4.65 -5.78
CA ARG A 251 23.57 4.24 -4.46
C ARG A 251 22.97 5.44 -3.73
N ASP A 252 21.81 5.22 -3.15
CA ASP A 252 21.18 6.14 -2.23
C ASP A 252 21.95 6.15 -0.91
N LEU A 253 22.52 7.30 -0.55
CA LEU A 253 23.27 7.46 0.69
C LEU A 253 22.34 7.74 1.89
N PHE A 254 21.08 8.11 1.64
CA PHE A 254 20.11 8.57 2.62
C PHE A 254 18.93 7.61 2.80
N GLY A 255 18.74 6.68 1.86
CA GLY A 255 17.70 5.65 1.89
C GLY A 255 18.09 4.38 1.13
N THR A 256 17.09 3.65 0.65
CA THR A 256 17.26 2.36 -0.05
C THR A 256 16.99 2.46 -1.55
N SER A 257 16.58 3.62 -2.07
CA SER A 257 16.13 3.79 -3.46
C SER A 257 17.29 4.06 -4.41
N HIS A 258 18.00 3.01 -4.80
CA HIS A 258 19.11 3.10 -5.75
C HIS A 258 18.62 3.41 -7.18
N VAL A 259 19.35 4.26 -7.90
CA VAL A 259 19.06 4.54 -9.31
C VAL A 259 19.88 3.61 -10.20
N VAL A 260 19.19 2.84 -11.03
CA VAL A 260 19.80 2.01 -12.07
C VAL A 260 20.05 2.87 -13.31
N GLY A 261 21.32 3.09 -13.65
CA GLY A 261 21.72 4.00 -14.73
C GLY A 261 21.34 3.51 -16.12
N ASP A 262 21.44 2.19 -16.36
CA ASP A 262 21.04 1.56 -17.62
C ASP A 262 20.03 0.43 -17.37
N ALA A 263 18.76 0.83 -17.30
CA ALA A 263 17.63 -0.09 -17.15
C ALA A 263 17.48 -1.05 -18.35
N LYS A 264 17.92 -0.66 -19.56
CA LYS A 264 17.84 -1.53 -20.74
C LYS A 264 18.85 -2.67 -20.66
N LEU A 265 20.08 -2.37 -20.25
CA LEU A 265 21.09 -3.39 -19.97
C LEU A 265 20.63 -4.32 -18.85
N ALA A 266 20.08 -3.78 -17.77
CA ALA A 266 19.56 -4.58 -16.66
C ALA A 266 18.46 -5.55 -17.12
N LYS A 267 17.47 -5.05 -17.88
CA LYS A 267 16.42 -5.89 -18.46
C LYS A 267 16.98 -6.94 -19.42
N ALA A 268 17.90 -6.57 -20.31
CA ALA A 268 18.49 -7.52 -21.26
C ALA A 268 19.23 -8.67 -20.57
N MET A 269 19.98 -8.38 -19.50
CA MET A 269 20.64 -9.40 -18.69
C MET A 269 19.63 -10.28 -17.92
N ALA A 270 18.55 -9.68 -17.40
CA ALA A 270 17.50 -10.42 -16.73
C ALA A 270 16.76 -11.35 -17.71
N ASP A 271 16.42 -10.87 -18.91
CA ASP A 271 15.80 -11.66 -19.96
C ASP A 271 16.72 -12.82 -20.41
N GLU A 272 18.03 -12.58 -20.57
CA GLU A 272 19.02 -13.63 -20.87
C GLU A 272 19.04 -14.73 -19.80
N LYS A 273 19.06 -14.34 -18.52
CA LYS A 273 19.05 -15.27 -17.40
C LYS A 273 17.72 -16.03 -17.27
N LEU A 274 16.59 -15.39 -17.55
CA LEU A 274 15.27 -16.02 -17.60
C LEU A 274 15.16 -17.05 -18.73
N LEU A 275 15.71 -16.74 -19.91
CA LEU A 275 15.72 -17.68 -21.04
C LEU A 275 16.59 -18.91 -20.73
N ALA A 276 17.75 -18.72 -20.11
CA ALA A 276 18.59 -19.84 -19.66
C ALA A 276 17.84 -20.77 -18.68
N GLU A 277 17.02 -20.20 -17.80
CA GLU A 277 16.17 -20.97 -16.90
C GLU A 277 15.04 -21.72 -17.65
N CYS A 278 14.46 -21.10 -18.68
CA CYS A 278 13.50 -21.77 -19.55
C CYS A 278 14.13 -22.98 -20.26
N ASP A 279 15.35 -22.83 -20.79
CA ASP A 279 16.08 -23.92 -21.45
C ASP A 279 16.37 -25.07 -20.48
N ARG A 280 16.74 -24.75 -19.22
CA ARG A 280 16.91 -25.74 -18.15
C ARG A 280 15.63 -26.55 -17.92
N LEU A 281 14.47 -25.89 -17.84
CA LEU A 281 13.17 -26.55 -17.65
C LEU A 281 12.79 -27.41 -18.86
N ILE A 282 13.06 -26.96 -20.08
CA ILE A 282 12.84 -27.79 -21.27
C ILE A 282 13.71 -29.05 -21.22
N ALA A 283 14.98 -28.92 -20.81
CA ALA A 283 15.89 -30.06 -20.65
C ALA A 283 15.43 -31.05 -19.56
N GLU A 284 14.67 -30.60 -18.55
CA GLU A 284 14.02 -31.47 -17.56
C GLU A 284 12.77 -32.22 -18.08
N GLY A 285 12.37 -31.98 -19.33
CA GLY A 285 11.29 -32.69 -20.01
C GLY A 285 9.94 -31.96 -20.02
N TRP A 286 9.89 -30.68 -19.69
CA TRP A 286 8.69 -29.85 -19.85
C TRP A 286 8.40 -29.57 -21.33
N LYS A 287 7.13 -29.62 -21.74
CA LYS A 287 6.71 -29.42 -23.15
C LYS A 287 7.16 -28.06 -23.69
N TRP A 288 7.10 -27.04 -22.85
CA TRP A 288 7.55 -25.69 -23.14
C TRP A 288 7.89 -24.97 -21.83
N ALA A 289 8.77 -23.98 -21.91
CA ALA A 289 9.01 -23.00 -20.85
C ALA A 289 9.19 -21.63 -21.50
N ARG A 290 8.67 -20.58 -20.88
CA ARG A 290 8.84 -19.20 -21.37
C ARG A 290 8.76 -18.17 -20.23
N PRO A 291 9.35 -16.98 -20.40
CA PRO A 291 9.13 -15.88 -19.49
C PRO A 291 7.64 -15.54 -19.36
N ARG A 292 7.22 -15.12 -18.17
CA ARG A 292 5.86 -14.67 -17.87
C ARG A 292 5.55 -13.31 -18.50
N ASP A 293 6.57 -12.47 -18.66
CA ASP A 293 6.46 -11.11 -19.19
C ASP A 293 5.75 -11.11 -20.56
N GLY A 294 4.81 -10.17 -20.76
CA GLY A 294 4.05 -10.03 -22.00
C GLY A 294 2.87 -10.99 -22.23
N VAL A 295 2.58 -11.94 -21.32
CA VAL A 295 1.45 -12.86 -21.46
C VAL A 295 0.18 -12.24 -20.85
N LYS A 296 -0.81 -11.87 -21.67
CA LYS A 296 -2.02 -11.19 -21.19
C LYS A 296 -2.97 -12.10 -20.41
N ASP A 297 -3.18 -13.33 -20.89
CA ASP A 297 -4.21 -14.25 -20.38
C ASP A 297 -3.63 -15.41 -19.58
N PHE A 298 -2.66 -15.16 -18.68
CA PHE A 298 -2.02 -16.21 -17.88
C PHE A 298 -3.02 -17.05 -17.06
N TRP A 299 -4.07 -16.43 -16.55
CA TRP A 299 -5.11 -17.11 -15.78
C TRP A 299 -5.93 -18.11 -16.62
N SER A 300 -5.90 -18.00 -17.95
CA SER A 300 -6.57 -18.97 -18.84
C SER A 300 -5.84 -20.31 -18.94
N TYR A 301 -4.57 -20.38 -18.50
CA TYR A 301 -3.78 -21.61 -18.48
C TYR A 301 -4.15 -22.44 -17.27
N ARG A 302 -4.83 -23.56 -17.51
CA ARG A 302 -5.14 -24.52 -16.45
C ARG A 302 -3.86 -25.09 -15.84
N THR A 303 -3.87 -25.30 -14.53
CA THR A 303 -2.79 -25.96 -13.83
C THR A 303 -3.05 -27.46 -13.78
N SER A 304 -2.06 -28.27 -14.13
CA SER A 304 -2.03 -29.69 -13.81
C SER A 304 -1.61 -29.83 -12.36
N ASP A 305 -2.48 -30.32 -11.49
CA ASP A 305 -2.12 -30.48 -10.08
C ASP A 305 -1.07 -31.59 -9.88
N PRO A 306 0.08 -31.28 -9.26
CA PRO A 306 1.02 -32.30 -8.82
C PRO A 306 0.44 -33.03 -7.59
N LYS A 307 0.55 -34.36 -7.54
CA LYS A 307 0.01 -35.18 -6.44
C LYS A 307 1.04 -35.54 -5.36
N GLY A 308 2.19 -34.88 -5.35
CA GLY A 308 3.24 -35.22 -4.39
C GLY A 308 2.98 -34.61 -3.03
N LYS A 309 3.42 -35.34 -2.00
CA LYS A 309 3.30 -34.92 -0.60
C LYS A 309 4.60 -34.26 -0.14
N PRO A 310 4.54 -33.23 0.72
CA PRO A 310 5.71 -32.75 1.44
C PRO A 310 6.32 -33.90 2.27
N THR A 311 7.62 -33.82 2.51
CA THR A 311 8.31 -34.64 3.52
C THR A 311 7.85 -34.21 4.93
N ASP A 312 8.19 -35.00 5.94
CA ASP A 312 7.84 -34.67 7.34
C ASP A 312 8.48 -33.35 7.78
N ASP A 313 9.75 -33.11 7.40
CA ASP A 313 10.48 -31.88 7.69
C ASP A 313 9.85 -30.66 6.98
N GLU A 314 9.51 -30.78 5.70
CA GLU A 314 8.85 -29.70 4.95
C GLU A 314 7.43 -29.44 5.45
N SER A 315 6.72 -30.47 5.93
CA SER A 315 5.40 -30.32 6.53
C SER A 315 5.49 -29.55 7.85
N ALA A 316 6.49 -29.85 8.67
CA ALA A 316 6.77 -29.12 9.91
C ALA A 316 7.15 -27.66 9.63
N GLU A 317 7.98 -27.41 8.63
CA GLU A 317 8.38 -26.04 8.26
C GLU A 317 7.21 -25.25 7.65
N LEU A 318 6.38 -25.85 6.77
CA LEU A 318 5.16 -25.22 6.28
C LEU A 318 4.21 -24.86 7.42
N ALA A 319 4.05 -25.74 8.42
CA ALA A 319 3.21 -25.46 9.58
C ALA A 319 3.77 -24.30 10.42
N ARG A 320 5.09 -24.28 10.65
CA ARG A 320 5.76 -23.19 11.36
C ARG A 320 5.61 -21.85 10.63
N LEU A 321 5.86 -21.82 9.32
CA LEU A 321 5.74 -20.60 8.52
C LEU A 321 4.29 -20.11 8.49
N ARG A 322 3.31 -21.01 8.33
CA ARG A 322 1.88 -20.64 8.36
C ARG A 322 1.46 -20.04 9.70
N ALA A 323 2.00 -20.55 10.81
CA ALA A 323 1.76 -19.95 12.12
C ALA A 323 2.33 -18.51 12.24
N ILE A 324 3.50 -18.25 11.64
CA ILE A 324 4.07 -16.87 11.58
C ILE A 324 3.15 -15.95 10.77
N VAL A 325 2.63 -16.44 9.64
CA VAL A 325 1.67 -15.69 8.82
C VAL A 325 0.37 -15.41 9.58
N GLU A 326 -0.13 -16.39 10.33
CA GLU A 326 -1.34 -16.21 11.14
C GLU A 326 -1.18 -15.11 12.19
N ILE A 327 -0.03 -15.08 12.87
CA ILE A 327 0.31 -14.04 13.84
C ILE A 327 0.39 -12.66 13.17
N GLY A 328 1.21 -12.51 12.13
CA GLY A 328 1.42 -11.20 11.48
C GLY A 328 0.24 -10.68 10.66
N ARG A 329 -0.79 -11.50 10.42
CA ARG A 329 -2.07 -11.06 9.84
C ARG A 329 -3.16 -10.80 10.89
N GLY A 330 -2.84 -10.90 12.17
CA GLY A 330 -3.77 -10.60 13.27
C GLY A 330 -4.89 -11.63 13.45
N PHE A 331 -4.73 -12.87 12.94
CA PHE A 331 -5.76 -13.91 13.07
C PHE A 331 -6.01 -14.36 14.51
N HIS A 332 -5.14 -13.98 15.46
CA HIS A 332 -5.27 -14.27 16.89
C HIS A 332 -5.88 -13.12 17.71
N GLY A 333 -6.49 -12.10 17.08
CA GLY A 333 -7.30 -11.10 17.78
C GLY A 333 -6.52 -9.96 18.45
N GLY A 334 -5.31 -9.66 17.97
CA GLY A 334 -4.52 -8.49 18.34
C GLY A 334 -3.95 -7.81 17.10
N GLU A 335 -3.72 -6.48 17.18
CA GLU A 335 -2.98 -5.75 16.15
C GLU A 335 -1.52 -6.26 16.12
N PRO A 336 -1.05 -6.81 14.99
CA PRO A 336 0.33 -7.24 14.87
C PRO A 336 1.27 -6.04 14.92
N SER A 337 2.44 -6.21 15.52
CA SER A 337 3.51 -5.23 15.44
C SER A 337 4.11 -5.18 14.03
N GLU A 338 4.74 -4.05 13.66
CA GLU A 338 5.46 -3.93 12.38
C GLU A 338 6.46 -5.08 12.12
N ALA A 339 7.08 -5.59 13.19
CA ALA A 339 8.01 -6.72 13.11
C ALA A 339 7.30 -8.04 12.78
N GLU A 340 6.09 -8.26 13.31
CA GLU A 340 5.28 -9.45 13.03
C GLU A 340 4.70 -9.40 11.62
N GLU A 341 4.27 -8.24 11.14
CA GLU A 341 3.84 -8.04 9.75
C GLU A 341 4.98 -8.31 8.76
N ALA A 342 6.18 -7.78 9.03
CA ALA A 342 7.37 -8.03 8.21
C ALA A 342 7.78 -9.51 8.21
N ALA A 343 7.65 -10.19 9.36
CA ALA A 343 7.90 -11.63 9.48
C ALA A 343 6.88 -12.46 8.69
N ALA A 344 5.59 -12.10 8.74
CA ALA A 344 4.54 -12.75 7.96
C ALA A 344 4.77 -12.61 6.45
N TYR A 345 5.11 -11.41 5.97
CA TYR A 345 5.45 -11.21 4.56
C TYR A 345 6.60 -12.11 4.09
N THR A 346 7.64 -12.25 4.93
CA THR A 346 8.77 -13.13 4.65
C THR A 346 8.34 -14.61 4.65
N ALA A 347 7.54 -15.02 5.64
CA ALA A 347 7.05 -16.38 5.77
C ALA A 347 6.13 -16.80 4.62
N GLU A 348 5.31 -15.91 4.08
CA GLU A 348 4.50 -16.16 2.88
C GLU A 348 5.38 -16.47 1.66
N ALA A 349 6.45 -15.71 1.46
CA ALA A 349 7.40 -15.95 0.40
C ALA A 349 8.14 -17.29 0.57
N ASP A 350 8.47 -17.66 1.81
CA ASP A 350 9.08 -18.96 2.13
C ASP A 350 8.13 -20.13 1.88
N ILE A 351 6.84 -19.99 2.24
CA ILE A 351 5.79 -20.99 1.96
C ILE A 351 5.67 -21.20 0.45
N ALA A 352 5.51 -20.12 -0.32
CA ALA A 352 5.38 -20.20 -1.77
C ALA A 352 6.57 -20.91 -2.41
N ARG A 353 7.80 -20.64 -1.93
CA ARG A 353 9.02 -21.32 -2.40
C ARG A 353 9.01 -22.81 -2.08
N LEU A 354 8.66 -23.16 -0.85
CA LEU A 354 8.64 -24.55 -0.38
C LEU A 354 7.58 -25.35 -1.15
N GLU A 355 6.38 -24.80 -1.32
CA GLU A 355 5.31 -25.38 -2.12
C GLU A 355 5.69 -25.51 -3.60
N ALA A 356 6.39 -24.54 -4.18
CA ALA A 356 6.90 -24.62 -5.55
C ALA A 356 7.96 -25.73 -5.70
N ALA A 357 8.86 -25.89 -4.73
CA ALA A 357 9.86 -26.97 -4.73
C ALA A 357 9.21 -28.35 -4.58
N ILE A 358 8.19 -28.47 -3.72
CA ILE A 358 7.36 -29.67 -3.59
C ILE A 358 6.67 -29.97 -4.91
N ALA A 359 6.04 -28.98 -5.53
CA ALA A 359 5.38 -29.13 -6.81
C ALA A 359 6.36 -29.61 -7.90
N ALA A 360 7.52 -28.96 -8.04
CA ALA A 360 8.51 -29.23 -9.08
C ALA A 360 8.94 -30.71 -9.17
N ARG A 361 9.23 -31.34 -8.02
CA ARG A 361 9.62 -32.77 -7.96
C ARG A 361 8.46 -33.75 -8.09
N SER A 362 7.23 -33.26 -7.97
CA SER A 362 6.01 -34.07 -7.91
C SER A 362 5.34 -34.28 -9.26
N TYR A 363 5.82 -33.60 -10.31
CA TYR A 363 5.33 -33.78 -11.68
C TYR A 363 5.90 -35.05 -12.32
N THR A 364 5.01 -35.92 -12.75
CA THR A 364 5.39 -37.12 -13.51
C THR A 364 5.88 -36.76 -14.91
N PRO A 365 6.73 -37.59 -15.55
CA PRO A 365 7.18 -37.36 -16.93
C PRO A 365 6.00 -37.16 -17.91
N ARG A 366 4.89 -37.87 -17.70
CA ARG A 366 3.67 -37.74 -18.51
C ARG A 366 2.99 -36.37 -18.36
N GLN A 367 3.03 -35.77 -17.16
CA GLN A 367 2.51 -34.42 -16.94
C GLN A 367 3.43 -33.38 -17.55
N LYS A 368 4.76 -33.50 -17.35
CA LYS A 368 5.75 -32.60 -17.95
C LYS A 368 5.66 -32.56 -19.49
N ALA A 369 5.43 -33.71 -20.14
CA ALA A 369 5.26 -33.79 -21.59
C ALA A 369 4.00 -33.10 -22.14
N LYS A 370 3.03 -32.73 -21.28
CA LYS A 370 1.75 -32.11 -21.69
C LYS A 370 1.60 -30.67 -21.21
N ALA A 371 2.31 -30.31 -20.15
CA ALA A 371 2.26 -29.00 -19.53
C ALA A 371 3.59 -28.26 -19.73
N GLY A 372 3.58 -26.95 -19.52
CA GLY A 372 4.77 -26.13 -19.53
C GLY A 372 4.93 -25.30 -18.26
N CYS A 373 5.91 -24.41 -18.29
CA CYS A 373 6.29 -23.57 -17.17
C CYS A 373 6.36 -22.10 -17.58
N PHE A 374 5.89 -21.21 -16.70
CA PHE A 374 6.24 -19.79 -16.79
C PHE A 374 7.32 -19.46 -15.79
N VAL A 375 8.26 -18.62 -16.19
CA VAL A 375 9.35 -18.14 -15.34
C VAL A 375 9.21 -16.62 -15.18
N GLU A 376 9.24 -16.13 -13.94
CA GLU A 376 9.06 -14.72 -13.58
C GLU A 376 10.10 -14.29 -12.55
N VAL A 377 10.35 -12.98 -12.47
CA VAL A 377 11.10 -12.34 -11.40
C VAL A 377 10.14 -11.48 -10.58
N GLU A 378 9.94 -11.84 -9.32
CA GLU A 378 9.17 -11.06 -8.34
C GLU A 378 10.00 -9.92 -7.75
N ASP A 379 9.35 -9.09 -6.92
CA ASP A 379 10.02 -8.07 -6.10
C ASP A 379 11.15 -8.67 -5.25
N GLY A 380 12.25 -7.94 -5.13
CA GLY A 380 13.48 -8.44 -4.49
C GLY A 380 14.36 -9.30 -5.41
N GLY A 381 14.09 -9.32 -6.72
CA GLY A 381 14.88 -10.06 -7.70
C GLY A 381 14.73 -11.58 -7.61
N ARG A 382 13.64 -12.08 -7.02
CA ARG A 382 13.44 -13.51 -6.78
C ARG A 382 12.87 -14.22 -8.00
N LEU A 383 13.48 -15.35 -8.36
CA LEU A 383 13.00 -16.21 -9.43
C LEU A 383 11.80 -17.04 -8.96
N VAL A 384 10.68 -16.94 -9.68
CA VAL A 384 9.47 -17.73 -9.45
C VAL A 384 9.14 -18.54 -10.70
N ILE A 385 8.81 -19.82 -10.50
CA ILE A 385 8.48 -20.74 -11.57
C ILE A 385 7.07 -21.28 -11.35
N HIS A 386 6.17 -21.02 -12.30
CA HIS A 386 4.82 -21.54 -12.30
C HIS A 386 4.77 -22.83 -13.12
N TYR A 387 4.92 -23.96 -12.43
CA TYR A 387 4.89 -25.29 -13.04
C TYR A 387 3.49 -25.73 -13.48
N GLY A 388 3.42 -26.69 -14.41
CA GLY A 388 2.19 -27.44 -14.67
C GLY A 388 1.16 -26.72 -15.56
N ARG A 389 1.53 -25.70 -16.32
CA ARG A 389 0.60 -24.87 -17.10
C ARG A 389 0.23 -25.52 -18.42
N ILE A 390 -1.06 -25.80 -18.63
CA ILE A 390 -1.59 -26.40 -19.85
C ILE A 390 -2.08 -25.30 -20.79
N ASP A 391 -1.62 -25.32 -22.03
CA ASP A 391 -2.05 -24.37 -23.05
C ASP A 391 -3.58 -24.48 -23.29
N PRO A 392 -4.33 -23.37 -23.33
CA PRO A 392 -5.76 -23.38 -23.61
C PRO A 392 -6.16 -24.16 -24.87
N ALA A 393 -5.33 -24.12 -25.93
CA ALA A 393 -5.58 -24.86 -27.15
C ALA A 393 -5.43 -26.39 -26.95
N ASP A 394 -4.40 -26.81 -26.21
CA ASP A 394 -4.20 -28.22 -25.84
C ASP A 394 -5.32 -28.74 -24.92
N ALA A 395 -5.74 -27.90 -23.97
CA ALA A 395 -6.86 -28.15 -23.08
C ALA A 395 -8.16 -28.39 -23.84
N ARG A 396 -8.50 -27.53 -24.81
CA ARG A 396 -9.69 -27.68 -25.67
C ARG A 396 -9.63 -28.94 -26.53
N LYS A 397 -8.45 -29.27 -27.07
CA LYS A 397 -8.25 -30.47 -27.88
C LYS A 397 -8.45 -31.75 -27.05
N ALA A 398 -7.89 -31.80 -25.83
CA ALA A 398 -8.05 -32.92 -24.92
C ALA A 398 -9.53 -33.14 -24.52
N GLU A 399 -10.26 -32.07 -24.25
CA GLU A 399 -11.70 -32.14 -23.97
C GLU A 399 -12.52 -32.65 -25.17
N ALA A 400 -12.19 -32.20 -26.38
CA ALA A 400 -12.84 -32.66 -27.60
C ALA A 400 -12.61 -34.17 -27.84
N GLU A 401 -11.37 -34.65 -27.66
CA GLU A 401 -11.03 -36.07 -27.76
C GLU A 401 -11.71 -36.91 -26.67
N GLN A 402 -11.85 -36.38 -25.46
CA GLN A 402 -12.55 -37.06 -24.37
C GLN A 402 -14.05 -37.13 -24.63
N LYS A 403 -14.68 -36.03 -25.07
CA LYS A 403 -16.08 -36.03 -25.52
C LYS A 403 -16.32 -36.96 -26.70
N ALA A 404 -15.37 -37.08 -27.62
CA ALA A 404 -15.46 -38.04 -28.73
C ALA A 404 -15.37 -39.50 -28.24
N LYS A 405 -14.51 -39.80 -27.26
CA LYS A 405 -14.41 -41.12 -26.62
C LYS A 405 -15.62 -41.46 -25.76
N GLU A 406 -16.20 -40.48 -25.06
CA GLU A 406 -17.44 -40.64 -24.30
C GLU A 406 -18.63 -40.87 -25.23
N LYS A 407 -18.72 -40.15 -26.36
CA LYS A 407 -19.71 -40.42 -27.42
C LYS A 407 -19.54 -41.80 -28.06
N ALA A 408 -18.30 -42.26 -28.25
CA ALA A 408 -18.03 -43.60 -28.77
C ALA A 408 -18.33 -44.72 -27.76
N LYS A 409 -18.35 -44.42 -26.46
CA LYS A 409 -18.78 -45.34 -25.39
C LYS A 409 -20.29 -45.31 -25.10
N GLN A 410 -21.05 -44.41 -25.71
CA GLN A 410 -22.51 -44.28 -25.60
C GLN A 410 -23.24 -44.80 -26.87
N GLY A 411 -22.64 -45.75 -27.59
CA GLY A 411 -23.38 -46.62 -28.50
C GLY A 411 -23.71 -47.92 -27.75
N ASP A 412 -25.01 -48.23 -27.66
CA ASP A 412 -25.65 -49.33 -26.90
C ASP A 412 -25.77 -49.14 -25.37
N ASP A 413 -26.72 -48.32 -24.94
CA ASP A 413 -27.96 -48.74 -24.25
C ASP A 413 -28.74 -47.47 -23.78
N PRO A 414 -30.09 -47.42 -23.87
CA PRO A 414 -30.85 -46.30 -23.37
C PRO A 414 -31.12 -46.46 -21.87
N GLU A 415 -31.20 -45.32 -21.17
CA GLU A 415 -31.72 -45.15 -19.82
C GLU A 415 -30.71 -45.31 -18.66
N SER A 416 -30.02 -44.22 -18.36
CA SER A 416 -29.74 -43.85 -16.97
C SER A 416 -29.80 -42.33 -16.82
N THR A 417 -30.94 -41.84 -16.34
CA THR A 417 -31.09 -40.50 -15.80
C THR A 417 -30.44 -40.46 -14.42
N ASP A 418 -29.23 -39.92 -14.34
CA ASP A 418 -28.80 -39.10 -13.21
C ASP A 418 -27.45 -38.45 -13.56
N LYS A 419 -27.54 -37.22 -14.08
CA LYS A 419 -26.47 -36.23 -14.02
C LYS A 419 -27.08 -34.98 -13.37
N PRO A 420 -26.35 -34.27 -12.48
CA PRO A 420 -26.84 -33.03 -11.89
C PRO A 420 -27.21 -32.07 -13.00
N ALA A 421 -28.44 -31.54 -12.96
CA ALA A 421 -28.97 -30.64 -13.96
C ALA A 421 -28.04 -29.42 -14.10
N GLY A 422 -27.60 -29.13 -15.32
CA GLY A 422 -27.08 -27.80 -15.64
C GLY A 422 -28.15 -26.73 -15.36
N PRO A 423 -27.78 -25.45 -15.27
CA PRO A 423 -28.74 -24.38 -14.97
C PRO A 423 -29.91 -24.40 -15.96
N ALA A 424 -31.14 -24.30 -15.42
CA ALA A 424 -32.38 -24.43 -16.20
C ALA A 424 -32.57 -23.31 -17.24
N ILE A 425 -31.84 -22.19 -17.10
CA ILE A 425 -31.87 -21.01 -17.96
C ILE A 425 -30.48 -20.63 -18.48
N SER A 426 -30.43 -19.83 -19.55
CA SER A 426 -29.17 -19.33 -20.12
C SER A 426 -28.55 -18.22 -19.27
N ASN A 427 -27.23 -18.03 -19.36
CA ASN A 427 -26.53 -16.92 -18.69
C ASN A 427 -27.07 -15.54 -19.09
N ALA A 428 -27.44 -15.37 -20.37
CA ALA A 428 -28.02 -14.12 -20.85
C ALA A 428 -29.42 -13.85 -20.24
N LEU A 429 -30.23 -14.89 -20.05
CA LEU A 429 -31.52 -14.76 -19.37
C LEU A 429 -31.33 -14.48 -17.88
N ALA A 430 -30.39 -15.15 -17.22
CA ALA A 430 -30.05 -14.92 -15.82
C ALA A 430 -29.59 -13.48 -15.56
N HIS A 431 -28.72 -12.93 -16.42
CA HIS A 431 -28.31 -11.53 -16.34
C HIS A 431 -29.50 -10.57 -16.43
N ARG A 432 -30.41 -10.76 -17.40
CA ARG A 432 -31.59 -9.89 -17.55
C ARG A 432 -32.57 -10.00 -16.39
N LEU A 433 -32.81 -11.20 -15.87
CA LEU A 433 -33.63 -11.41 -14.66
C LEU A 433 -32.99 -10.73 -13.44
N SER A 434 -31.67 -10.79 -13.29
CA SER A 434 -30.98 -10.08 -12.22
C SER A 434 -31.06 -8.55 -12.33
N CYS A 435 -31.11 -8.00 -13.55
CA CYS A 435 -31.43 -6.58 -13.77
C CYS A 435 -32.87 -6.26 -13.33
N GLN A 436 -33.85 -7.11 -13.64
CA GLN A 436 -35.24 -6.95 -13.21
C GLN A 436 -35.38 -7.00 -11.68
N LEU A 437 -34.66 -7.94 -11.04
CA LEU A 437 -34.59 -8.04 -9.57
C LEU A 437 -33.98 -6.77 -8.94
N THR A 438 -32.89 -6.26 -9.52
CA THR A 438 -32.23 -5.02 -9.08
C THR A 438 -33.20 -3.84 -9.15
N ALA A 439 -33.91 -3.69 -10.27
CA ALA A 439 -34.87 -2.62 -10.46
C ALA A 439 -36.04 -2.71 -9.46
N ALA A 440 -36.56 -3.92 -9.22
CA ALA A 440 -37.65 -4.15 -8.28
C ALA A 440 -37.24 -3.81 -6.84
N ALA A 441 -36.07 -4.27 -6.39
CA ALA A 441 -35.60 -3.96 -5.04
C ALA A 441 -35.28 -2.46 -4.87
N ALA A 442 -34.72 -1.82 -5.89
CA ALA A 442 -34.47 -0.38 -5.89
C ALA A 442 -35.78 0.44 -5.80
N GLU A 443 -36.84 0.02 -6.48
CA GLU A 443 -38.15 0.67 -6.36
C GLU A 443 -38.77 0.42 -4.97
N ALA A 444 -38.68 -0.80 -4.44
CA ALA A 444 -39.31 -1.12 -3.17
C ALA A 444 -38.58 -0.52 -1.96
N ILE A 445 -37.26 -0.31 -2.04
CA ILE A 445 -36.47 0.34 -0.97
C ILE A 445 -36.62 1.86 -0.96
N ASP A 446 -37.02 2.49 -2.09
CA ASP A 446 -37.29 3.94 -2.18
C ASP A 446 -38.38 4.37 -1.16
N ASP A 447 -39.30 3.46 -0.82
CA ASP A 447 -40.42 3.67 0.11
C ASP A 447 -40.10 3.29 1.57
N ASP A 448 -38.92 2.72 1.86
CA ASP A 448 -38.47 2.33 3.20
C ASP A 448 -37.13 3.01 3.61
N PRO A 449 -37.18 4.26 4.09
CA PRO A 449 -35.98 5.02 4.45
C PRO A 449 -35.21 4.46 5.67
N GLU A 450 -35.88 3.72 6.55
CA GLU A 450 -35.23 3.12 7.73
C GLU A 450 -34.43 1.87 7.36
N LEU A 451 -35.01 1.03 6.50
CA LEU A 451 -34.29 -0.09 5.91
C LEU A 451 -33.12 0.39 5.04
N ALA A 452 -33.32 1.43 4.22
CA ALA A 452 -32.25 1.98 3.41
C ALA A 452 -31.06 2.48 4.25
N LEU A 453 -31.32 3.16 5.38
CA LEU A 453 -30.28 3.53 6.34
C LEU A 453 -29.54 2.31 6.88
N SER A 454 -30.27 1.25 7.23
CA SER A 454 -29.70 0.01 7.74
C SER A 454 -28.80 -0.67 6.70
N VAL A 455 -29.24 -0.71 5.44
CA VAL A 455 -28.46 -1.21 4.30
C VAL A 455 -27.20 -0.38 4.08
N ALA A 456 -27.29 0.96 4.17
CA ALA A 456 -26.14 1.85 4.05
C ALA A 456 -25.09 1.64 5.15
N LEU A 457 -25.53 1.50 6.40
CA LEU A 457 -24.64 1.23 7.52
C LEU A 457 -23.98 -0.15 7.41
N ALA A 458 -24.73 -1.17 7.00
CA ALA A 458 -24.18 -2.51 6.76
C ALA A 458 -23.12 -2.48 5.64
N ALA A 459 -23.36 -1.74 4.57
CA ALA A 459 -22.42 -1.57 3.47
C ALA A 459 -21.10 -0.91 3.88
N LEU A 460 -21.16 0.13 4.74
CA LEU A 460 -20.00 0.88 5.21
C LEU A 460 -19.18 0.14 6.27
N THR A 461 -19.81 -0.79 7.01
CA THR A 461 -19.18 -1.48 8.14
C THR A 461 -18.76 -2.92 7.83
N ALA A 462 -19.26 -3.52 6.75
CA ALA A 462 -18.85 -4.85 6.34
C ALA A 462 -17.35 -4.88 5.97
N PRO A 463 -16.59 -5.87 6.45
CA PRO A 463 -15.18 -6.01 6.10
C PRO A 463 -15.03 -6.20 4.57
N PRO A 464 -13.94 -5.70 3.96
CA PRO A 464 -13.69 -5.94 2.55
C PRO A 464 -13.57 -7.45 2.32
N ALA A 465 -14.34 -7.99 1.38
CA ALA A 465 -14.19 -9.39 1.03
C ALA A 465 -12.78 -9.66 0.49
N ARG A 466 -12.28 -10.86 0.80
CA ARG A 466 -10.91 -11.31 0.53
C ARG A 466 -10.52 -11.29 -0.95
N TRP A 467 -11.48 -11.18 -1.87
CA TRP A 467 -11.28 -11.09 -3.32
C TRP A 467 -12.23 -10.07 -3.93
N GLY A 468 -11.73 -9.28 -4.87
CA GLY A 468 -12.42 -8.14 -5.48
C GLY A 468 -13.83 -8.49 -5.98
N ASP A 469 -14.73 -7.53 -5.74
CA ASP A 469 -16.19 -7.46 -5.99
C ASP A 469 -17.16 -7.98 -4.92
N ASP A 470 -16.72 -8.71 -3.89
CA ASP A 470 -17.67 -9.26 -2.91
C ASP A 470 -17.94 -8.33 -1.70
N ARG A 471 -18.11 -7.01 -1.96
CA ARG A 471 -18.61 -6.10 -0.91
C ARG A 471 -20.06 -6.46 -0.61
N ALA A 472 -20.40 -6.61 0.67
CA ALA A 472 -21.75 -6.96 1.14
C ALA A 472 -22.87 -6.03 0.63
N VAL A 473 -22.53 -4.82 0.18
CA VAL A 473 -23.28 -4.01 -0.80
C VAL A 473 -22.24 -3.15 -1.51
N ALA A 474 -22.19 -3.18 -2.83
CA ALA A 474 -21.40 -2.21 -3.57
C ALA A 474 -22.23 -0.93 -3.74
N LEU A 475 -22.37 -0.12 -2.68
CA LEU A 475 -22.94 1.22 -2.81
C LEU A 475 -22.01 2.07 -3.67
N LYS A 476 -22.16 1.95 -4.98
CA LYS A 476 -21.41 2.70 -5.98
C LYS A 476 -22.26 3.91 -6.34
N VAL A 477 -21.64 5.08 -6.47
CA VAL A 477 -22.25 6.29 -7.07
C VAL A 477 -22.48 6.10 -8.60
N SER A 478 -22.45 4.86 -9.07
CA SER A 478 -22.60 4.40 -10.46
C SER A 478 -23.25 3.01 -10.48
N GLY A 479 -24.53 2.94 -10.10
CA GLY A 479 -25.38 1.75 -10.24
C GLY A 479 -26.27 1.80 -11.48
N MET A 480 -27.08 0.75 -11.71
CA MET A 480 -27.89 0.61 -12.93
C MET A 480 -28.91 1.75 -13.12
N ARG A 481 -29.36 2.39 -12.03
CA ARG A 481 -30.27 3.55 -12.04
C ARG A 481 -29.57 4.90 -11.81
N ALA A 482 -28.24 4.93 -11.62
CA ALA A 482 -27.47 6.15 -11.37
C ALA A 482 -27.46 7.16 -12.55
N VAL A 483 -28.14 6.84 -13.67
CA VAL A 483 -28.41 7.77 -14.76
C VAL A 483 -29.82 8.36 -14.59
N ARG A 484 -29.98 9.23 -13.59
CA ARG A 484 -31.01 10.28 -13.61
C ARG A 484 -30.29 11.63 -13.66
N ASP A 485 -30.91 12.57 -14.36
CA ASP A 485 -30.42 13.92 -14.61
C ASP A 485 -29.91 14.54 -13.29
N PRO A 486 -28.66 15.07 -13.21
CA PRO A 486 -28.09 15.64 -11.98
C PRO A 486 -29.01 16.64 -11.26
N GLY A 487 -29.89 17.30 -12.01
CA GLY A 487 -30.90 18.23 -11.51
C GLY A 487 -32.03 17.64 -10.65
N GLU A 488 -32.27 16.32 -10.63
CA GLU A 488 -33.36 15.71 -9.84
C GLU A 488 -32.94 15.33 -8.40
N ILE A 489 -31.64 15.17 -8.14
CA ILE A 489 -31.11 14.76 -6.82
C ILE A 489 -30.47 15.95 -6.07
N GLY A 490 -30.34 17.09 -6.76
CA GLY A 490 -29.94 18.37 -6.16
C GLY A 490 -28.44 18.53 -5.99
N ALA A 491 -27.65 18.01 -6.92
CA ALA A 491 -26.24 18.36 -7.06
C ALA A 491 -26.01 18.76 -8.53
N ASP A 492 -25.86 20.06 -8.77
CA ASP A 492 -25.19 20.52 -10.00
C ASP A 492 -23.77 19.93 -9.98
N GLU A 493 -23.25 19.50 -11.13
CA GLU A 493 -21.89 18.92 -11.26
C GLU A 493 -20.77 19.90 -10.80
N GLU A 494 -21.13 21.16 -10.53
CA GLU A 494 -20.25 22.26 -10.12
C GLU A 494 -20.25 22.54 -8.60
N GLU A 495 -21.11 21.90 -7.79
CA GLU A 495 -21.15 22.15 -6.33
C GLU A 495 -20.05 21.40 -5.56
N GLU A 496 -19.25 22.16 -4.79
CA GLU A 496 -18.22 21.63 -3.91
C GLU A 496 -18.84 21.01 -2.62
N PHE A 497 -18.05 20.16 -1.93
CA PHE A 497 -18.51 19.35 -0.79
C PHE A 497 -19.16 20.17 0.34
N ASP A 498 -18.62 21.36 0.61
CA ASP A 498 -19.12 22.29 1.62
C ASP A 498 -20.53 22.81 1.28
N GLY A 499 -20.79 23.17 0.02
CA GLY A 499 -22.13 23.58 -0.44
C GLY A 499 -23.18 22.47 -0.31
N LEU A 500 -22.80 21.24 -0.66
CA LEU A 500 -23.68 20.06 -0.50
C LEU A 500 -23.94 19.75 0.98
N LEU A 501 -22.92 19.86 1.84
CA LEU A 501 -23.06 19.62 3.27
C LEU A 501 -24.00 20.64 3.93
N GLU A 502 -23.89 21.91 3.58
CA GLU A 502 -24.80 22.96 4.04
C GLU A 502 -26.23 22.75 3.54
N THR A 503 -26.38 22.40 2.26
CA THR A 503 -27.66 22.12 1.63
C THR A 503 -28.38 20.96 2.31
N PHE A 504 -27.73 19.81 2.48
CA PHE A 504 -28.33 18.68 3.19
C PHE A 504 -28.52 18.95 4.68
N GLY A 505 -27.60 19.69 5.31
CA GLY A 505 -27.71 20.12 6.71
C GLY A 505 -28.92 21.02 7.00
N SER A 506 -29.42 21.73 5.99
CA SER A 506 -30.64 22.56 6.10
C SER A 506 -31.96 21.81 5.95
N ARG A 507 -31.94 20.57 5.41
CA ARG A 507 -33.14 19.74 5.20
C ARG A 507 -33.55 19.02 6.48
N SER A 508 -34.83 18.65 6.59
CA SER A 508 -35.30 17.83 7.70
C SER A 508 -34.70 16.42 7.64
N VAL A 509 -34.56 15.76 8.81
CA VAL A 509 -34.09 14.37 8.89
C VAL A 509 -34.91 13.44 8.01
N LYS A 510 -36.23 13.67 7.91
CA LYS A 510 -37.13 12.89 7.05
C LYS A 510 -36.80 13.05 5.55
N GLU A 511 -36.41 14.23 5.11
CA GLU A 511 -36.00 14.49 3.71
C GLU A 511 -34.61 13.94 3.43
N GLN A 512 -33.69 14.04 4.40
CA GLN A 512 -32.37 13.42 4.30
C GLN A 512 -32.49 11.90 4.15
N LEU A 513 -33.31 11.24 4.98
CA LEU A 513 -33.52 9.79 4.92
C LEU A 513 -34.20 9.34 3.62
N ARG A 514 -35.16 10.11 3.09
CA ARG A 514 -35.74 9.83 1.76
C ARG A 514 -34.74 9.98 0.63
N THR A 515 -33.84 10.96 0.75
CA THR A 515 -32.77 11.16 -0.25
C THR A 515 -31.76 10.01 -0.17
N LEU A 516 -31.40 9.58 1.04
CA LEU A 516 -30.56 8.41 1.28
C LEU A 516 -31.21 7.13 0.71
N ALA A 517 -32.51 6.94 0.90
CA ALA A 517 -33.23 5.79 0.36
C ALA A 517 -33.07 5.65 -1.15
N ARG A 518 -33.22 6.77 -1.87
CA ARG A 518 -32.99 6.84 -3.31
C ARG A 518 -31.55 6.52 -3.70
N PHE A 519 -30.58 7.09 -2.99
CA PHE A 519 -29.17 6.80 -3.25
C PHE A 519 -28.83 5.32 -3.02
N VAL A 520 -29.39 4.73 -1.96
CA VAL A 520 -29.21 3.30 -1.67
C VAL A 520 -29.86 2.45 -2.77
N GLY A 521 -31.09 2.76 -3.18
CA GLY A 521 -31.79 2.09 -4.28
C GLY A 521 -31.03 2.19 -5.61
N ASP A 522 -30.53 3.37 -5.97
CA ASP A 522 -29.77 3.60 -7.20
C ASP A 522 -28.42 2.87 -7.22
N ALA A 523 -27.86 2.62 -6.04
CA ALA A 523 -26.58 1.96 -5.86
C ALA A 523 -26.70 0.42 -5.71
N LEU A 524 -27.91 -0.14 -5.64
CA LEU A 524 -28.11 -1.59 -5.70
C LEU A 524 -27.71 -2.14 -7.08
N ASP A 525 -27.01 -3.27 -7.09
CA ASP A 525 -26.60 -3.97 -8.31
C ASP A 525 -26.55 -5.48 -8.07
N PHE A 526 -27.60 -6.21 -8.42
CA PHE A 526 -27.67 -7.67 -8.26
C PHE A 526 -27.25 -8.45 -9.50
N ARG A 527 -26.60 -7.80 -10.48
CA ARG A 527 -26.34 -8.40 -11.79
C ARG A 527 -25.42 -9.61 -11.72
N VAL A 528 -25.75 -10.67 -12.46
CA VAL A 528 -24.96 -11.90 -12.54
C VAL A 528 -24.62 -12.28 -13.98
N GLU A 529 -23.40 -12.78 -14.20
CA GLU A 529 -22.94 -13.27 -15.51
C GLU A 529 -23.21 -14.78 -15.73
N HIS A 530 -23.53 -15.51 -14.66
CA HIS A 530 -23.68 -16.96 -14.68
C HIS A 530 -24.97 -17.39 -13.99
N ALA A 531 -25.78 -18.21 -14.68
CA ALA A 531 -27.06 -18.69 -14.17
C ALA A 531 -26.93 -19.53 -12.88
N ALA A 532 -25.78 -20.18 -12.67
CA ALA A 532 -25.48 -20.92 -11.44
C ALA A 532 -25.31 -20.02 -10.20
N ARG A 533 -25.18 -18.69 -10.38
CA ARG A 533 -25.03 -17.70 -9.30
C ARG A 533 -26.29 -16.87 -9.09
N SER A 534 -27.46 -17.35 -9.53
CA SER A 534 -28.73 -16.63 -9.39
C SER A 534 -28.91 -16.13 -7.94
N PRO A 535 -29.11 -14.82 -7.70
CA PRO A 535 -28.99 -14.24 -6.37
C PRO A 535 -29.96 -14.80 -5.32
N LEU A 536 -31.10 -15.33 -5.75
CA LEU A 536 -32.15 -15.88 -4.88
C LEU A 536 -32.19 -17.41 -4.82
N LEU A 537 -31.33 -18.11 -5.58
CA LEU A 537 -31.32 -19.59 -5.66
C LEU A 537 -30.02 -20.21 -5.13
N GLN A 538 -29.16 -19.45 -4.46
CA GLN A 538 -27.93 -19.95 -3.86
C GLN A 538 -28.24 -20.77 -2.58
N THR A 539 -27.39 -21.75 -2.28
CA THR A 539 -27.56 -22.62 -1.11
C THR A 539 -26.95 -22.00 0.15
N ALA A 540 -27.44 -22.41 1.32
CA ALA A 540 -26.99 -21.86 2.60
C ALA A 540 -25.48 -22.12 2.82
N GLY A 541 -24.70 -21.04 2.99
CA GLY A 541 -23.25 -21.10 3.22
C GLY A 541 -22.39 -20.64 2.04
N GLU A 542 -22.99 -20.27 0.90
CA GLU A 542 -22.29 -19.73 -0.27
C GLU A 542 -22.07 -18.20 -0.19
N GLU A 543 -20.93 -17.73 -0.71
CA GLU A 543 -20.59 -16.31 -0.88
C GLU A 543 -21.59 -15.63 -1.84
N GLY A 544 -22.17 -14.48 -1.45
CA GLY A 544 -23.08 -13.70 -2.33
C GLY A 544 -24.56 -13.59 -1.92
N ARG A 545 -24.98 -14.01 -0.72
CA ARG A 545 -26.41 -13.97 -0.26
C ARG A 545 -26.99 -12.60 0.10
N TRP A 546 -26.26 -11.51 -0.12
CA TRP A 546 -26.70 -10.16 0.28
C TRP A 546 -27.94 -9.68 -0.49
N ALA A 547 -28.11 -10.05 -1.76
CA ALA A 547 -29.32 -9.75 -2.53
C ALA A 547 -30.56 -10.43 -1.90
N GLU A 548 -30.45 -11.70 -1.51
CA GLU A 548 -31.51 -12.42 -0.79
C GLU A 548 -31.84 -11.74 0.54
N VAL A 549 -30.83 -11.36 1.32
CA VAL A 549 -31.01 -10.68 2.62
C VAL A 549 -31.73 -9.34 2.46
N ILE A 550 -31.31 -8.51 1.51
CA ILE A 550 -31.93 -7.21 1.25
C ILE A 550 -33.37 -7.40 0.76
N CYS A 551 -33.59 -8.26 -0.24
CA CYS A 551 -34.93 -8.51 -0.78
C CYS A 551 -35.91 -9.09 0.26
N ASN A 552 -35.41 -9.89 1.21
CA ASN A 552 -36.23 -10.44 2.29
C ASN A 552 -36.47 -9.46 3.45
N ALA A 553 -35.67 -8.38 3.55
CA ALA A 553 -35.84 -7.35 4.57
C ALA A 553 -36.85 -6.27 4.15
N ILE A 554 -37.07 -6.08 2.84
CA ILE A 554 -38.07 -5.16 2.28
C ILE A 554 -39.48 -5.64 2.66
N ASP A 555 -40.41 -4.69 2.87
CA ASP A 555 -41.83 -5.00 3.10
C ASP A 555 -42.37 -5.99 2.06
N PRO A 556 -42.98 -7.12 2.48
CA PRO A 556 -43.47 -8.16 1.57
C PRO A 556 -44.43 -7.67 0.49
N ALA A 557 -45.31 -6.71 0.80
CA ALA A 557 -46.28 -6.20 -0.17
C ALA A 557 -45.60 -5.31 -1.20
N ALA A 558 -44.70 -4.42 -0.75
CA ALA A 558 -43.91 -3.56 -1.64
C ALA A 558 -43.00 -4.38 -2.57
N MET A 559 -42.28 -5.37 -2.03
CA MET A 559 -41.36 -6.22 -2.82
C MET A 559 -42.11 -7.04 -3.87
N ASN A 560 -43.22 -7.69 -3.52
CA ASN A 560 -44.01 -8.48 -4.47
C ASN A 560 -44.65 -7.59 -5.56
N ALA A 561 -45.12 -6.39 -5.20
CA ALA A 561 -45.66 -5.43 -6.17
C ALA A 561 -44.57 -4.97 -7.16
N ALA A 562 -43.39 -4.60 -6.66
CA ALA A 562 -42.27 -4.16 -7.49
C ALA A 562 -41.74 -5.29 -8.40
N LEU A 563 -41.65 -6.53 -7.91
CA LEU A 563 -41.23 -7.69 -8.70
C LEU A 563 -42.19 -7.98 -9.85
N ARG A 564 -43.51 -7.97 -9.58
CA ARG A 564 -44.54 -8.18 -10.61
C ARG A 564 -44.54 -7.08 -11.66
N LYS A 565 -44.25 -5.84 -11.25
CA LYS A 565 -44.11 -4.69 -12.15
C LYS A 565 -42.84 -4.80 -13.02
N ALA A 566 -41.73 -5.27 -12.46
CA ALA A 566 -40.45 -5.39 -13.16
C ALA A 566 -40.35 -6.62 -14.07
N PHE A 567 -41.14 -7.67 -13.81
CA PHE A 567 -41.06 -8.94 -14.52
C PHE A 567 -41.53 -8.84 -15.98
N ASP A 568 -40.61 -9.05 -16.92
CA ASP A 568 -40.91 -9.12 -18.36
C ASP A 568 -41.26 -10.56 -18.76
N ALA A 569 -42.56 -10.91 -18.63
CA ALA A 569 -43.07 -12.22 -19.00
C ALA A 569 -42.85 -12.57 -20.49
N PRO A 570 -43.10 -11.69 -21.48
CA PRO A 570 -42.76 -11.94 -22.88
C PRO A 570 -41.29 -12.34 -23.10
N ASP A 571 -40.36 -11.61 -22.48
CA ASP A 571 -38.94 -11.88 -22.60
C ASP A 571 -38.54 -13.23 -22.00
N TYR A 572 -39.03 -13.52 -20.79
CA TYR A 572 -38.76 -14.78 -20.10
C TYR A 572 -39.28 -15.98 -20.89
N PHE A 573 -40.58 -15.98 -21.24
CA PHE A 573 -41.19 -17.11 -21.94
C PHE A 573 -40.65 -17.29 -23.36
N GLY A 574 -40.24 -16.21 -24.03
CA GLY A 574 -39.56 -16.27 -25.32
C GLY A 574 -38.19 -16.96 -25.25
N ALA A 575 -37.45 -16.76 -24.15
CA ALA A 575 -36.09 -17.27 -23.96
C ALA A 575 -36.01 -18.70 -23.40
N VAL A 576 -37.04 -19.18 -22.69
CA VAL A 576 -37.04 -20.54 -22.09
C VAL A 576 -37.52 -21.63 -23.06
N SER A 577 -37.34 -22.89 -22.63
CA SER A 577 -37.84 -24.06 -23.37
C SER A 577 -39.36 -24.16 -23.30
N ALA A 578 -39.99 -24.77 -24.31
CA ALA A 578 -41.44 -25.04 -24.30
C ALA A 578 -41.88 -25.88 -23.08
N ARG A 579 -40.98 -26.73 -22.57
CA ARG A 579 -41.19 -27.51 -21.35
C ARG A 579 -41.29 -26.63 -20.10
N LEU A 580 -40.42 -25.64 -19.95
CA LEU A 580 -40.45 -24.70 -18.82
C LEU A 580 -41.68 -23.79 -18.89
N ALA A 581 -42.03 -23.29 -20.08
CA ALA A 581 -43.26 -22.52 -20.26
C ALA A 581 -44.52 -23.34 -19.93
N ALA A 582 -44.58 -24.62 -20.34
CA ALA A 582 -45.67 -25.52 -19.97
C ALA A 582 -45.74 -25.81 -18.47
N ALA A 583 -44.59 -25.93 -17.79
CA ALA A 583 -44.53 -26.12 -16.35
C ALA A 583 -45.06 -24.89 -15.58
N ALA A 584 -44.74 -23.68 -16.04
CA ALA A 584 -45.28 -22.45 -15.47
C ALA A 584 -46.81 -22.36 -15.62
N ILE A 585 -47.37 -22.75 -16.78
CA ILE A 585 -48.83 -22.80 -16.99
C ILE A 585 -49.52 -23.72 -15.97
N VAL A 586 -48.90 -24.87 -15.67
CA VAL A 586 -49.40 -25.79 -14.65
C VAL A 586 -49.33 -25.18 -13.26
N GLU A 587 -48.25 -24.48 -12.92
CA GLU A 587 -48.11 -23.78 -11.65
C GLU A 587 -49.14 -22.65 -11.48
N MET A 588 -49.53 -21.98 -12.58
CA MET A 588 -50.61 -20.99 -12.61
C MET A 588 -52.02 -21.60 -12.50
N GLY A 589 -52.14 -22.92 -12.29
CA GLY A 589 -53.43 -23.60 -12.09
C GLY A 589 -54.14 -24.03 -13.38
N HIS A 590 -53.47 -23.98 -14.53
CA HIS A 590 -54.04 -24.36 -15.82
C HIS A 590 -53.53 -25.74 -16.29
N PRO A 591 -54.33 -26.51 -17.06
CA PRO A 591 -53.88 -27.80 -17.56
C PRO A 591 -52.68 -27.65 -18.52
N PRO A 592 -51.79 -28.65 -18.60
CA PRO A 592 -50.62 -28.59 -19.48
C PRO A 592 -51.08 -28.48 -20.94
N PRO A 593 -50.47 -27.60 -21.75
CA PRO A 593 -50.85 -27.41 -23.15
C PRO A 593 -50.61 -28.71 -23.93
N ARG A 594 -51.67 -29.25 -24.54
CA ARG A 594 -51.62 -30.46 -25.37
C ARG A 594 -51.62 -30.08 -26.85
N SER A 595 -50.65 -30.57 -27.62
CA SER A 595 -50.58 -30.40 -29.07
C SER A 595 -50.46 -28.95 -29.58
N MET A 596 -49.99 -28.02 -28.74
CA MET A 596 -49.75 -26.62 -29.09
C MET A 596 -48.34 -26.38 -29.63
N LYS A 597 -48.18 -25.43 -30.56
CA LYS A 597 -46.86 -24.99 -31.01
C LYS A 597 -46.18 -24.15 -29.91
N LYS A 598 -44.84 -24.11 -29.89
CA LYS A 598 -44.07 -23.33 -28.89
C LYS A 598 -44.58 -21.88 -28.79
N ALA A 599 -44.90 -21.24 -29.91
CA ALA A 599 -45.40 -19.87 -29.93
C ALA A 599 -46.73 -19.71 -29.17
N GLU A 600 -47.66 -20.64 -29.35
CA GLU A 600 -48.98 -20.63 -28.68
C GLU A 600 -48.86 -20.92 -27.18
N VAL A 601 -47.91 -21.79 -26.79
CA VAL A 601 -47.58 -22.05 -25.38
C VAL A 601 -47.00 -20.81 -24.71
N VAL A 602 -46.11 -20.09 -25.39
CA VAL A 602 -45.51 -18.84 -24.90
C VAL A 602 -46.58 -17.76 -24.75
N GLU A 603 -47.42 -17.55 -25.75
CA GLU A 603 -48.51 -16.57 -25.71
C GLU A 603 -49.47 -16.84 -24.53
N THR A 604 -49.83 -18.10 -24.31
CA THR A 604 -50.67 -18.52 -23.19
C THR A 604 -49.98 -18.27 -21.85
N ALA A 605 -48.71 -18.63 -21.72
CA ALA A 605 -47.94 -18.43 -20.49
C ALA A 605 -47.78 -16.95 -20.13
N VAL A 606 -47.52 -16.08 -21.12
CA VAL A 606 -47.41 -14.63 -20.94
C VAL A 606 -48.72 -14.04 -20.42
N ARG A 607 -49.85 -14.39 -21.05
CA ARG A 607 -51.17 -13.89 -20.64
C ARG A 607 -51.49 -14.32 -19.20
N LEU A 608 -51.31 -15.60 -18.90
CA LEU A 608 -51.61 -16.15 -17.57
C LEU A 608 -50.68 -15.57 -16.49
N ALA A 609 -49.41 -15.31 -16.80
CA ALA A 609 -48.50 -14.70 -15.83
C ALA A 609 -48.94 -13.28 -15.46
N GLY A 610 -49.44 -12.51 -16.42
CA GLY A 610 -50.03 -11.19 -16.17
C GLY A 610 -51.34 -11.23 -15.37
N GLU A 611 -52.19 -12.24 -15.60
CA GLU A 611 -53.47 -12.42 -14.88
C GLU A 611 -53.27 -12.92 -13.43
N THR A 612 -52.23 -13.73 -13.20
CA THR A 612 -52.00 -14.40 -11.91
C THR A 612 -50.88 -13.76 -11.08
N GLY A 613 -50.08 -12.85 -11.64
CA GLY A 613 -48.92 -12.31 -10.95
C GLY A 613 -47.84 -13.36 -10.70
N TRP A 614 -47.77 -14.38 -11.57
CA TRP A 614 -46.77 -15.45 -11.49
C TRP A 614 -45.35 -14.90 -11.71
N LEU A 615 -44.38 -15.38 -10.93
CA LEU A 615 -42.97 -15.04 -11.06
C LEU A 615 -42.13 -16.31 -11.27
N PRO A 616 -41.04 -16.25 -12.07
CA PRO A 616 -40.12 -17.37 -12.23
C PRO A 616 -39.31 -17.59 -10.95
N PRO A 617 -38.82 -18.82 -10.67
CA PRO A 617 -38.05 -19.15 -9.46
C PRO A 617 -36.91 -18.18 -9.14
N GLU A 618 -36.25 -17.66 -10.17
CA GLU A 618 -35.13 -16.72 -10.09
C GLU A 618 -35.52 -15.34 -9.51
N LEU A 619 -36.82 -15.02 -9.46
CA LEU A 619 -37.35 -13.77 -8.89
C LEU A 619 -38.18 -13.99 -7.62
N ARG A 620 -38.23 -15.21 -7.08
CA ARG A 620 -39.02 -15.53 -5.89
C ARG A 620 -38.21 -15.27 -4.62
N THR A 621 -38.65 -14.31 -3.83
CA THR A 621 -38.17 -14.12 -2.46
C THR A 621 -38.86 -15.11 -1.51
N VAL A 622 -38.45 -15.14 -0.25
CA VAL A 622 -39.15 -15.95 0.79
C VAL A 622 -40.61 -15.52 0.98
N HIS A 623 -40.94 -14.30 0.55
CA HIS A 623 -42.26 -13.69 0.68
C HIS A 623 -43.16 -13.88 -0.53
N TYR A 624 -42.73 -14.65 -1.54
CA TYR A 624 -43.54 -14.90 -2.72
C TYR A 624 -44.84 -15.64 -2.35
N ASP A 625 -45.96 -15.00 -2.61
CA ASP A 625 -47.33 -15.39 -2.26
C ASP A 625 -48.01 -16.29 -3.31
N GLY A 626 -47.31 -16.61 -4.40
CA GLY A 626 -47.79 -17.51 -5.45
C GLY A 626 -48.67 -16.83 -6.51
N PRO A 627 -49.06 -17.57 -7.57
CA PRO A 627 -50.00 -17.09 -8.56
C PRO A 627 -51.40 -16.89 -7.94
N GLY A 628 -51.93 -15.67 -8.01
CA GLY A 628 -53.20 -15.26 -7.40
C GLY A 628 -53.05 -14.35 -6.17
N GLY A 629 -51.82 -14.09 -5.71
CA GLY A 629 -51.51 -13.06 -4.74
C GLY A 629 -51.79 -11.64 -5.28
N ALA A 630 -52.22 -10.72 -4.43
CA ALA A 630 -53.03 -9.55 -4.80
C ALA A 630 -52.54 -8.71 -6.00
N LEU A 631 -53.25 -8.83 -7.13
CA LEU A 631 -53.36 -7.83 -8.20
C LEU A 631 -54.62 -6.95 -7.95
N ARG A 632 -54.73 -6.29 -6.79
CA ARG A 632 -55.76 -5.25 -6.61
C ARG A 632 -55.14 -3.87 -6.87
N PRO A 633 -55.76 -3.02 -7.71
CA PRO A 633 -55.30 -1.66 -7.90
C PRO A 633 -55.34 -0.89 -6.59
N ILE A 634 -54.30 -0.11 -6.29
CA ILE A 634 -54.34 0.94 -5.28
C ILE A 634 -55.23 2.05 -5.84
N ALA A 635 -56.54 1.93 -5.63
CA ALA A 635 -57.50 2.99 -5.86
C ALA A 635 -58.69 2.76 -4.91
N GLU A 636 -58.58 3.30 -3.69
CA GLU A 636 -59.60 4.13 -3.03
C GLU A 636 -59.13 4.47 -1.61
N ALA A 637 -58.78 5.74 -1.43
CA ALA A 637 -58.73 6.38 -0.13
C ALA A 637 -60.15 6.83 0.24
N ALA A 638 -60.58 6.48 1.46
CA ALA A 638 -61.59 7.13 2.32
C ALA A 638 -62.53 6.11 2.98
N GLU A 639 -62.20 5.69 4.20
CA GLU A 639 -63.03 5.88 5.41
C GLU A 639 -62.19 5.68 6.69
#